data_AF-A5DM02-F1
#
_entry.id   AF-A5DM02-F1
#
_cell.length_a   1.000
_cell.length_b   1.000
_cell.length_c   1.000
_cell.angle_alpha   90.00
_cell.angle_beta   90.00
_cell.angle_gamma   90.00
#
_symmetry.space_group_name_H-M   'P 1'
#
loop_
_entity.id
_entity.type
_entity.pdbx_description
1 polymer ?
#
loop_
_entity_poly.entity_id
_entity_poly.type
_entity_poly.pdbx_seq_one_letter_code
_entity_poly.pdbx_strand_id
1 'polypeptide(L)'
;MVVLEVRVPLNSLVILFYYLVTFSTFSLILPLTSSLSHPHTFAQISSLDPPGSMKFFIDDLPVLFPYPRIYPEQYAYMSDIKKTLDVGGNCILEMPSGTGKTISLLSLTVAYQMHYPEHRKIVYCSRTMSEIEKALIELHKLMEYRAEELGYVEDFRGLGLTSRKNLCIHPTISKERKGNVVDEKCRRITNGQLKQKIESGAVSPDLQANNPEAYTLCNYHENMNDMDSHSYVPNGVYSFDGLINYSKEKQICPYFTVRRMIPFCNIIIYSYHYLLDPKIAERVSKELSKDSIIIFDEAHNIDNVCIESLSLDLTDDTLKRATRGANKLGEAVDEMKAQDSEKLQNEYEKLVEGLRDAEIARDEELFMSNPALPQDLLDEAIPGNIRKAEHFISFLKRFIEYLKTRMKVLHVISETPLSFLQHLKDLTFIERKPLRFCSERLSLLVRTLELSEIEDFNALKDIATFATLVSTYDRGFQLILEPFETDGATVPNPILHFTCLDASIAMKPVFDRFSSVIITSGTISPLDMYPRMLNFQTVIQESYTMTLARRSFLPMIVTKGADQVSISSQFEIRNDPSVVRNYGSLLIEFSKITPDGMVVFFPSYLYMESIISMWQTMGVLDEVWKHKLILVETPDAQVTSLALETYRKACSNGRGAVLLSVARGKVSEGIDFDHHYGRTVLMIGIPFQYTESRILKARLEFLRDNYQIRENDFLSFDAMRHAAQCLGRVLRGKDDYGIMVLADRRFRRKKNQLPKWIAQALYESDENLSTDMALANAKKFLRSLAQPTNPKDQEGVSVWDIHQLEKFQNEHQLQVASADFKTNKAKDEDGFMDIDEADLELL
;
A
#
# COMPACT_ATOMS: atom_id res chain seq x y z
N MET A 1 31.88 1.99 21.06
CA MET A 1 32.72 0.80 20.80
C MET A 1 33.26 0.29 22.13
N VAL A 2 32.49 -0.57 22.80
CA VAL A 2 32.91 -1.43 23.92
C VAL A 2 32.12 -2.72 23.71
N VAL A 3 32.80 -3.78 23.30
CA VAL A 3 32.21 -5.09 22.96
C VAL A 3 32.36 -5.97 24.20
N LEU A 4 31.24 -6.41 24.78
CA LEU A 4 31.22 -7.43 25.82
C LEU A 4 30.88 -8.78 25.18
N GLU A 5 31.92 -9.60 24.99
CA GLU A 5 31.81 -11.03 24.71
C GLU A 5 31.28 -11.76 25.95
N VAL A 6 30.12 -12.42 25.81
CA VAL A 6 29.64 -13.40 26.78
C VAL A 6 29.90 -14.79 26.21
N ARG A 7 30.89 -15.48 26.79
CA ARG A 7 31.16 -16.91 26.56
C ARG A 7 30.07 -17.75 27.21
N VAL A 8 29.42 -18.63 26.44
CA VAL A 8 28.57 -19.72 26.92
C VAL A 8 29.40 -21.02 26.88
N PRO A 9 29.47 -21.83 27.95
CA PRO A 9 30.14 -23.11 27.90
C PRO A 9 29.23 -24.19 27.30
N LEU A 10 29.75 -24.90 26.30
CA LEU A 10 29.26 -26.22 25.89
C LEU A 10 29.58 -27.23 27.01
N ASN A 11 28.55 -27.88 27.56
CA ASN A 11 28.61 -29.28 28.01
C ASN A 11 27.22 -29.74 28.43
N SER A 12 26.64 -30.65 27.62
CA SER A 12 25.89 -31.85 28.04
C SER A 12 25.10 -32.36 26.84
N LEU A 13 25.82 -33.09 25.98
CA LEU A 13 25.25 -34.12 25.11
C LEU A 13 24.92 -35.34 25.99
N VAL A 14 23.94 -36.15 25.54
CA VAL A 14 23.65 -37.56 25.86
C VAL A 14 22.22 -37.76 26.40
N ILE A 15 21.59 -38.81 25.87
CA ILE A 15 20.28 -39.43 26.14
C ILE A 15 19.07 -38.87 25.33
N LEU A 16 18.86 -39.39 24.13
CA LEU A 16 17.75 -40.32 23.81
C LEU A 16 17.74 -40.68 22.30
N PHE A 17 18.29 -41.85 21.99
CA PHE A 17 18.06 -42.60 20.77
C PHE A 17 17.47 -43.93 21.23
N TYR A 18 16.23 -44.28 20.87
CA TYR A 18 15.71 -45.66 20.78
C TYR A 18 14.24 -45.64 20.38
N TYR A 19 13.94 -45.87 19.10
CA TYR A 19 13.14 -46.99 18.59
C TYR A 19 12.67 -46.70 17.16
N LEU A 20 13.21 -47.48 16.23
CA LEU A 20 12.72 -47.66 14.87
C LEU A 20 12.61 -49.18 14.67
N VAL A 21 11.78 -49.54 13.69
CA VAL A 21 11.61 -50.86 13.06
C VAL A 21 10.53 -51.75 13.68
N THR A 22 9.41 -51.91 12.96
CA THR A 22 9.01 -53.16 12.26
C THR A 22 7.53 -53.10 11.85
N PHE A 23 7.22 -53.13 10.55
CA PHE A 23 6.62 -54.28 9.85
C PHE A 23 6.04 -53.88 8.49
N SER A 24 6.40 -54.70 7.51
CA SER A 24 6.05 -54.65 6.11
C SER A 24 4.86 -55.56 5.80
N THR A 25 4.34 -55.39 4.57
CA THR A 25 3.53 -56.33 3.75
C THR A 25 2.03 -56.45 4.04
N PHE A 26 1.20 -56.09 3.04
CA PHE A 26 0.44 -57.08 2.26
C PHE A 26 -0.23 -56.40 1.03
N SER A 27 0.11 -56.90 -0.17
CA SER A 27 -0.58 -56.63 -1.42
C SER A 27 -1.78 -57.59 -1.55
N LEU A 28 -2.90 -57.13 -2.14
CA LEU A 28 -3.74 -58.00 -2.96
C LEU A 28 -4.60 -57.21 -3.97
N ILE A 29 -4.62 -57.79 -5.16
CA ILE A 29 -5.16 -57.33 -6.45
C ILE A 29 -6.47 -58.11 -6.69
N LEU A 30 -7.56 -57.47 -7.15
CA LEU A 30 -8.28 -57.72 -8.42
C LEU A 30 -9.65 -56.97 -8.51
N PRO A 31 -10.18 -56.75 -9.74
CA PRO A 31 -11.18 -55.75 -10.15
C PRO A 31 -12.54 -56.36 -10.55
N LEU A 32 -13.54 -55.54 -10.97
CA LEU A 32 -14.64 -55.80 -11.94
C LEU A 32 -15.70 -54.66 -11.85
N THR A 33 -15.76 -53.71 -12.80
CA THR A 33 -16.65 -53.60 -13.99
C THR A 33 -18.12 -53.17 -13.79
N SER A 34 -18.50 -52.18 -14.62
CA SER A 34 -19.76 -51.95 -15.35
C SER A 34 -20.99 -51.28 -14.69
N SER A 35 -21.20 -50.02 -15.10
CA SER A 35 -22.41 -49.40 -15.68
C SER A 35 -23.80 -49.58 -15.04
N LEU A 36 -24.47 -48.46 -14.74
CA LEU A 36 -25.81 -48.13 -15.27
C LEU A 36 -26.24 -46.71 -14.89
N SER A 37 -27.07 -46.15 -15.76
CA SER A 37 -27.49 -44.76 -15.93
C SER A 37 -28.79 -44.39 -15.20
N HIS A 38 -28.96 -43.07 -15.03
CA HIS A 38 -30.20 -42.26 -14.88
C HIS A 38 -30.60 -41.67 -13.52
N PRO A 39 -31.23 -40.47 -13.54
CA PRO A 39 -31.15 -39.46 -12.50
C PRO A 39 -32.37 -39.50 -11.57
N HIS A 40 -32.17 -39.19 -10.29
CA HIS A 40 -33.27 -38.97 -9.37
C HIS A 40 -33.03 -37.71 -8.53
N THR A 41 -33.81 -36.69 -8.86
CA THR A 41 -34.60 -35.85 -7.94
C THR A 41 -33.87 -35.31 -6.70
N PHE A 42 -33.53 -34.02 -6.77
CA PHE A 42 -33.32 -33.16 -5.60
C PHE A 42 -34.55 -33.26 -4.67
N ALA A 43 -34.35 -33.89 -3.52
CA ALA A 43 -35.24 -33.80 -2.38
C ALA A 43 -34.42 -33.30 -1.19
N GLN A 44 -35.01 -32.33 -0.49
CA GLN A 44 -34.50 -31.65 0.68
C GLN A 44 -33.86 -32.61 1.69
N ILE A 45 -32.58 -32.39 2.01
CA ILE A 45 -31.96 -32.87 3.23
C ILE A 45 -31.53 -31.63 4.00
N SER A 46 -32.44 -31.15 4.83
CA SER A 46 -32.12 -30.30 5.97
C SER A 46 -31.56 -31.16 7.10
N SER A 47 -30.64 -30.59 7.86
CA SER A 47 -30.08 -31.04 9.13
C SER A 47 -29.07 -32.19 9.10
N LEU A 48 -27.79 -31.81 9.02
CA LEU A 48 -26.73 -32.20 9.96
C LEU A 48 -25.46 -31.43 9.57
N ASP A 49 -25.50 -30.10 9.72
CA ASP A 49 -24.28 -29.29 9.63
C ASP A 49 -23.37 -29.66 10.82
N PRO A 50 -22.06 -29.86 10.62
CA PRO A 50 -21.14 -30.16 11.70
C PRO A 50 -21.16 -29.04 12.75
N PRO A 51 -21.02 -29.36 14.05
CA PRO A 51 -21.06 -28.36 15.12
C PRO A 51 -19.82 -27.45 15.01
N GLY A 52 -19.96 -26.33 14.30
CA GLY A 52 -18.89 -25.36 14.11
C GLY A 52 -18.91 -24.60 12.78
N SER A 53 -19.76 -24.96 11.81
CA SER A 53 -19.73 -24.36 10.47
C SER A 53 -20.47 -23.02 10.39
N MET A 54 -19.75 -21.91 10.17
CA MET A 54 -20.37 -20.58 10.05
C MET A 54 -20.74 -20.27 8.60
N LYS A 55 -21.86 -20.86 8.17
CA LYS A 55 -22.50 -20.58 6.88
C LYS A 55 -23.74 -19.71 7.08
N PHE A 56 -23.77 -18.56 6.41
CA PHE A 56 -24.93 -17.68 6.42
C PHE A 56 -25.18 -17.06 5.05
N PHE A 57 -26.36 -16.50 4.86
CA PHE A 57 -26.76 -15.88 3.61
C PHE A 57 -26.77 -14.35 3.73
N ILE A 58 -26.21 -13.66 2.73
CA ILE A 58 -26.42 -12.23 2.52
C ILE A 58 -27.28 -12.10 1.27
N ASP A 59 -28.57 -11.82 1.48
CA ASP A 59 -29.66 -12.02 0.54
C ASP A 59 -29.62 -13.42 -0.10
N ASP A 60 -29.17 -13.55 -1.35
CA ASP A 60 -29.05 -14.80 -2.09
C ASP A 60 -27.64 -15.44 -2.04
N LEU A 61 -26.63 -14.74 -1.54
CA LEU A 61 -25.24 -15.18 -1.56
C LEU A 61 -24.88 -16.02 -0.32
N PRO A 62 -24.50 -17.30 -0.46
CA PRO A 62 -23.98 -18.10 0.65
C PRO A 62 -22.54 -17.71 0.97
N VAL A 63 -22.30 -17.21 2.19
CA VAL A 63 -20.97 -16.85 2.68
C VAL A 63 -20.50 -17.92 3.68
N LEU A 64 -19.33 -18.49 3.40
CA LEU A 64 -18.60 -19.37 4.31
C LEU A 64 -17.56 -18.54 5.06
N PHE A 65 -17.74 -18.40 6.37
CA PHE A 65 -16.85 -17.59 7.21
C PHE A 65 -15.94 -18.49 8.06
N PRO A 66 -14.61 -18.32 8.01
CA PRO A 66 -13.65 -19.27 8.59
C PRO A 66 -13.48 -19.14 10.12
N TYR A 67 -14.44 -18.51 10.78
CA TYR A 67 -14.50 -18.41 12.22
C TYR A 67 -15.89 -18.80 12.71
N PRO A 68 -16.01 -19.41 13.90
CA PRO A 68 -17.31 -19.86 14.42
C PRO A 68 -18.25 -18.71 14.80
N ARG A 69 -17.75 -17.46 14.82
CA ARG A 69 -18.48 -16.28 15.26
C ARG A 69 -18.16 -15.07 14.40
N ILE A 70 -19.14 -14.18 14.26
CA ILE A 70 -19.06 -12.95 13.46
C ILE A 70 -19.34 -11.73 14.33
N TYR A 71 -18.78 -10.58 13.96
CA TYR A 71 -19.13 -9.30 14.56
C TYR A 71 -20.29 -8.63 13.80
N PRO A 72 -21.18 -7.89 14.51
CA PRO A 72 -22.25 -7.11 13.88
C PRO A 72 -21.74 -6.20 12.76
N GLU A 73 -20.64 -5.50 13.01
CA GLU A 73 -20.01 -4.60 12.04
C GLU A 73 -19.44 -5.35 10.82
N GLN A 74 -18.95 -6.58 10.97
CA GLN A 74 -18.48 -7.40 9.84
C GLN A 74 -19.64 -7.77 8.91
N TYR A 75 -20.80 -8.12 9.49
CA TYR A 75 -22.00 -8.43 8.70
C TYR A 75 -22.51 -7.21 7.92
N ALA A 76 -22.60 -6.05 8.58
CA ALA A 76 -23.00 -4.81 7.93
C ALA A 76 -22.05 -4.44 6.78
N TYR A 77 -20.74 -4.56 7.02
CA TYR A 77 -19.70 -4.33 6.02
C TYR A 77 -19.80 -5.27 4.82
N MET A 78 -20.02 -6.56 5.06
CA MET A 78 -20.21 -7.51 3.96
C MET A 78 -21.49 -7.23 3.18
N SER A 79 -22.56 -6.80 3.85
CA SER A 79 -23.82 -6.44 3.20
C SER A 79 -23.66 -5.25 2.26
N ASP A 80 -22.94 -4.21 2.68
CA ASP A 80 -22.75 -3.01 1.85
C ASP A 80 -21.71 -3.22 0.73
N ILE A 81 -20.69 -4.05 0.94
CA ILE A 81 -19.83 -4.49 -0.17
C ILE A 81 -20.65 -5.25 -1.20
N LYS A 82 -21.53 -6.18 -0.78
CA LYS A 82 -22.37 -6.94 -1.70
C LYS A 82 -23.25 -6.01 -2.54
N LYS A 83 -23.97 -5.08 -1.90
CA LYS A 83 -24.78 -4.05 -2.60
C LYS A 83 -23.95 -3.27 -3.62
N THR A 84 -22.71 -2.92 -3.29
CA THR A 84 -21.81 -2.23 -4.22
C THR A 84 -21.48 -3.10 -5.44
N LEU A 85 -21.17 -4.39 -5.21
CA LEU A 85 -20.82 -5.33 -6.28
C LEU A 85 -22.01 -5.64 -7.20
N ASP A 86 -23.22 -5.72 -6.64
CA ASP A 86 -24.47 -5.97 -7.37
C ASP A 86 -24.86 -4.78 -8.27
N VAL A 87 -24.79 -3.55 -7.74
CA VAL A 87 -25.10 -2.32 -8.50
C VAL A 87 -24.00 -2.00 -9.52
N GLY A 88 -22.75 -2.34 -9.18
CA GLY A 88 -21.56 -1.88 -9.88
C GLY A 88 -21.23 -0.43 -9.52
N GLY A 89 -19.94 -0.15 -9.33
CA GLY A 89 -19.43 1.19 -9.04
C GLY A 89 -18.43 1.21 -7.89
N ASN A 90 -18.07 2.41 -7.45
CA ASN A 90 -17.04 2.62 -6.44
C ASN A 90 -17.66 2.77 -5.05
N CYS A 91 -17.01 2.24 -4.02
CA CYS A 91 -17.40 2.49 -2.63
C CYS A 91 -16.23 2.90 -1.76
N ILE A 92 -16.54 3.65 -0.70
CA ILE A 92 -15.60 4.00 0.36
C ILE A 92 -16.17 3.53 1.69
N LEU A 93 -15.44 2.66 2.37
CA LEU A 93 -15.88 2.04 3.62
C LEU A 93 -14.83 2.22 4.72
N GLU A 94 -15.22 2.86 5.82
CA GLU A 94 -14.40 3.00 7.02
C GLU A 94 -14.69 1.86 8.00
N MET A 95 -13.76 0.91 8.15
CA MET A 95 -13.89 -0.24 9.04
C MET A 95 -12.84 -0.19 10.16
N PRO A 96 -13.21 -0.09 11.45
CA PRO A 96 -12.26 0.03 12.56
C PRO A 96 -11.18 -1.06 12.58
N SER A 97 -9.96 -0.69 12.97
CA SER A 97 -8.86 -1.64 13.11
C SER A 97 -9.18 -2.74 14.13
N GLY A 98 -8.73 -3.97 13.86
CA GLY A 98 -8.92 -5.12 14.75
C GLY A 98 -10.29 -5.82 14.68
N THR A 99 -11.13 -5.45 13.73
CA THR A 99 -12.46 -6.06 13.51
C THR A 99 -12.48 -7.15 12.43
N GLY A 100 -11.33 -7.61 11.93
CA GLY A 100 -11.27 -8.64 10.88
C GLY A 100 -11.72 -8.15 9.50
N LYS A 101 -11.30 -6.94 9.13
CA LYS A 101 -11.61 -6.31 7.83
C LYS A 101 -11.18 -7.16 6.64
N THR A 102 -9.92 -7.63 6.63
CA THR A 102 -9.33 -8.41 5.53
C THR A 102 -10.09 -9.71 5.33
N ILE A 103 -10.28 -10.51 6.40
CA ILE A 103 -11.03 -11.76 6.28
C ILE A 103 -12.49 -11.57 5.85
N SER A 104 -13.19 -10.54 6.34
CA SER A 104 -14.57 -10.28 5.95
C SER A 104 -14.69 -9.95 4.46
N LEU A 105 -13.75 -9.13 3.98
CA LEU A 105 -13.68 -8.75 2.58
C LEU A 105 -13.30 -9.93 1.68
N LEU A 106 -12.31 -10.74 2.05
CA LEU A 106 -11.93 -11.95 1.30
C LEU A 106 -13.05 -12.98 1.28
N SER A 107 -13.72 -13.22 2.42
CA SER A 107 -14.82 -14.19 2.53
C SER A 107 -15.97 -13.84 1.60
N LEU A 108 -16.38 -12.57 1.58
CA LEU A 108 -17.46 -12.11 0.71
C LEU A 108 -17.05 -12.13 -0.77
N THR A 109 -15.89 -11.58 -1.11
CA THR A 109 -15.48 -11.47 -2.51
C THR A 109 -15.23 -12.83 -3.16
N VAL A 110 -14.63 -13.78 -2.44
CA VAL A 110 -14.51 -15.16 -2.91
C VAL A 110 -15.88 -15.82 -3.04
N ALA A 111 -16.77 -15.64 -2.05
CA ALA A 111 -18.14 -16.17 -2.14
C ALA A 111 -18.85 -15.63 -3.39
N TYR A 112 -18.75 -14.33 -3.66
CA TYR A 112 -19.33 -13.67 -4.83
C TYR A 112 -18.78 -14.27 -6.14
N GLN A 113 -17.46 -14.45 -6.23
CA GLN A 113 -16.79 -15.00 -7.41
C GLN A 113 -17.17 -16.47 -7.69
N MET A 114 -17.41 -17.27 -6.65
CA MET A 114 -17.77 -18.68 -6.77
C MET A 114 -19.27 -18.89 -7.00
N HIS A 115 -20.11 -18.00 -6.50
CA HIS A 115 -21.57 -18.11 -6.61
C HIS A 115 -22.10 -17.67 -7.97
N TYR A 116 -21.60 -16.53 -8.49
CA TYR A 116 -22.06 -15.99 -9.75
C TYR A 116 -21.25 -16.52 -10.94
N PRO A 117 -21.91 -16.80 -12.09
CA PRO A 117 -21.23 -17.33 -13.29
C PRO A 117 -20.29 -16.31 -13.95
N GLU A 118 -20.49 -15.02 -13.69
CA GLU A 118 -19.54 -13.98 -14.06
C GLU A 118 -18.30 -14.06 -13.16
N HIS A 119 -17.31 -14.84 -13.58
CA HIS A 119 -16.04 -14.95 -12.86
C HIS A 119 -15.23 -13.65 -12.98
N ARG A 120 -15.57 -12.68 -12.12
CA ARG A 120 -14.80 -11.44 -11.94
C ARG A 120 -13.51 -11.76 -11.20
N LYS A 121 -12.37 -11.38 -11.76
CA LYS A 121 -11.08 -11.53 -11.10
C LYS A 121 -10.97 -10.52 -9.96
N ILE A 122 -10.42 -10.95 -8.83
CA ILE A 122 -10.25 -10.09 -7.67
C ILE A 122 -8.79 -9.65 -7.59
N VAL A 123 -8.60 -8.34 -7.48
CA VAL A 123 -7.29 -7.72 -7.35
C VAL A 123 -7.22 -7.02 -6.00
N TYR A 124 -6.42 -7.59 -5.11
CA TYR A 124 -6.21 -7.04 -3.77
C TYR A 124 -4.94 -6.20 -3.75
N CYS A 125 -5.11 -4.92 -3.48
CA CYS A 125 -4.02 -3.98 -3.39
C CYS A 125 -3.80 -3.57 -1.93
N SER A 126 -2.59 -3.82 -1.42
CA SER A 126 -2.15 -3.39 -0.09
C SER A 126 -1.00 -2.39 -0.18
N ARG A 127 -0.66 -1.74 0.93
CA ARG A 127 0.44 -0.79 0.95
C ARG A 127 1.79 -1.51 1.12
N THR A 128 1.91 -2.35 2.13
CA THR A 128 3.19 -2.94 2.56
C THR A 128 3.30 -4.43 2.26
N MET A 129 4.54 -4.93 2.16
CA MET A 129 4.80 -6.36 1.91
C MET A 129 4.24 -7.26 3.03
N SER A 130 4.33 -6.81 4.29
CA SER A 130 3.83 -7.56 5.45
C SER A 130 2.31 -7.70 5.42
N GLU A 131 1.58 -6.71 4.91
CA GLU A 131 0.13 -6.83 4.71
C GLU A 131 -0.22 -7.79 3.58
N ILE A 132 0.52 -7.76 2.47
CA ILE A 132 0.33 -8.72 1.36
C ILE A 132 0.50 -10.15 1.87
N GLU A 133 1.54 -10.41 2.66
CA GLU A 133 1.79 -11.72 3.26
C GLU A 133 0.66 -12.15 4.21
N LYS A 134 0.18 -11.24 5.07
CA LYS A 134 -0.97 -11.51 5.96
C LYS A 134 -2.23 -11.84 5.16
N ALA A 135 -2.52 -11.09 4.10
CA ALA A 135 -3.67 -11.34 3.25
C ALA A 135 -3.59 -12.71 2.54
N LEU A 136 -2.39 -13.14 2.11
CA LEU A 136 -2.19 -14.48 1.55
C LEU A 136 -2.42 -15.58 2.58
N ILE A 137 -1.96 -15.40 3.81
CA ILE A 137 -2.16 -16.37 4.90
C ILE A 137 -3.65 -16.45 5.26
N GLU A 138 -4.35 -15.33 5.34
CA GLU A 138 -5.79 -15.30 5.59
C GLU A 138 -6.59 -15.94 4.45
N LEU A 139 -6.19 -15.69 3.19
CA LEU A 139 -6.80 -16.33 2.03
C LEU A 139 -6.58 -17.85 2.03
N HIS A 140 -5.39 -18.31 2.43
CA HIS A 140 -5.09 -19.74 2.54
C HIS A 140 -6.00 -20.41 3.59
N LYS A 141 -6.15 -19.82 4.77
CA LYS A 141 -7.06 -20.31 5.82
C LYS A 141 -8.52 -20.34 5.36
N LEU A 142 -8.95 -19.34 4.61
CA LEU A 142 -10.30 -19.30 4.04
C LEU A 142 -10.50 -20.46 3.06
N MET A 143 -9.54 -20.75 2.18
CA MET A 143 -9.66 -21.85 1.22
C MET A 143 -9.59 -23.23 1.88
N GLU A 144 -8.75 -23.39 2.91
CA GLU A 144 -8.70 -24.61 3.71
C GLU A 144 -10.05 -24.89 4.38
N TYR A 145 -10.62 -23.88 5.05
CA TYR A 145 -11.94 -23.96 5.66
C TYR A 145 -13.04 -24.30 4.63
N ARG A 146 -13.02 -23.67 3.45
CA ARG A 146 -13.98 -23.98 2.38
C ARG A 146 -13.87 -25.42 1.88
N ALA A 147 -12.65 -25.94 1.74
CA ALA A 147 -12.43 -27.32 1.30
C ALA A 147 -12.95 -28.33 2.33
N GLU A 148 -12.79 -28.05 3.62
CA GLU A 148 -13.35 -28.86 4.72
C GLU A 148 -14.88 -28.87 4.71
N GLU A 149 -15.51 -27.69 4.58
CA GLU A 149 -16.97 -27.54 4.61
C GLU A 149 -17.67 -28.08 3.35
N LEU A 150 -17.05 -27.93 2.18
CA LEU A 150 -17.62 -28.41 0.91
C LEU A 150 -17.29 -29.88 0.63
N GLY A 151 -16.26 -30.43 1.27
CA GLY A 151 -15.78 -31.81 1.06
C GLY A 151 -15.03 -32.04 -0.25
N TYR A 152 -14.72 -30.97 -1.01
CA TYR A 152 -13.89 -31.02 -2.21
C TYR A 152 -13.07 -29.73 -2.35
N VAL A 153 -11.95 -29.81 -3.08
CA VAL A 153 -11.09 -28.65 -3.35
C VAL A 153 -11.59 -27.95 -4.60
N GLU A 154 -11.99 -26.68 -4.46
CA GLU A 154 -12.40 -25.82 -5.57
C GLU A 154 -11.22 -25.50 -6.51
N ASP A 155 -11.51 -25.23 -7.79
CA ASP A 155 -10.52 -24.74 -8.75
C ASP A 155 -10.22 -23.26 -8.47
N PHE A 156 -9.35 -23.03 -7.48
CA PHE A 156 -9.00 -21.71 -7.01
C PHE A 156 -7.48 -21.48 -7.00
N ARG A 157 -7.05 -20.35 -7.55
CA ARG A 157 -5.65 -19.91 -7.55
C ARG A 157 -5.51 -18.52 -6.96
N GLY A 158 -4.75 -18.45 -5.86
CA GLY A 158 -4.39 -17.21 -5.18
C GLY A 158 -2.87 -17.02 -5.18
N LEU A 159 -2.38 -15.96 -5.82
CA LEU A 159 -0.95 -15.63 -5.87
C LEU A 159 -0.65 -14.21 -5.38
N GLY A 160 0.49 -14.07 -4.71
CA GLY A 160 1.05 -12.77 -4.37
C GLY A 160 2.12 -12.31 -5.36
N LEU A 161 2.10 -11.04 -5.74
CA LEU A 161 3.14 -10.41 -6.56
C LEU A 161 3.95 -9.40 -5.73
N THR A 162 5.26 -9.58 -5.73
CA THR A 162 6.23 -8.67 -5.08
C THR A 162 7.43 -8.38 -5.98
N SER A 163 8.38 -7.60 -5.47
CA SER A 163 9.60 -7.23 -6.21
C SER A 163 10.51 -8.43 -6.48
N ARG A 164 11.32 -8.34 -7.54
CA ARG A 164 12.30 -9.39 -7.90
C ARG A 164 13.27 -9.68 -6.77
N LYS A 165 13.62 -8.68 -5.97
CA LYS A 165 14.47 -8.84 -4.79
C LYS A 165 13.95 -9.91 -3.82
N ASN A 166 12.64 -10.02 -3.68
CA ASN A 166 12.03 -10.94 -2.71
C ASN A 166 11.76 -12.33 -3.31
N LEU A 167 11.56 -12.42 -4.63
CA LEU A 167 11.24 -13.67 -5.34
C LEU A 167 12.43 -14.31 -6.07
N CYS A 168 13.60 -13.68 -6.11
CA CYS A 168 14.76 -14.19 -6.84
C CYS A 168 15.49 -15.30 -6.07
N ILE A 169 15.60 -16.47 -6.71
CA ILE A 169 16.33 -17.65 -6.21
C ILE A 169 17.72 -17.83 -6.82
N HIS A 170 18.11 -16.98 -7.78
CA HIS A 170 19.41 -17.10 -8.44
C HIS A 170 20.56 -16.79 -7.46
N PRO A 171 21.57 -17.67 -7.29
CA PRO A 171 22.51 -17.62 -6.17
C PRO A 171 23.41 -16.38 -6.13
N THR A 172 23.73 -15.78 -7.27
CA THR A 172 24.51 -14.52 -7.34
C THR A 172 23.66 -13.27 -7.20
N ILE A 173 22.41 -13.31 -7.68
CA ILE A 173 21.53 -12.13 -7.71
C ILE A 173 20.80 -11.96 -6.39
N SER A 174 20.37 -13.07 -5.77
CA SER A 174 19.64 -13.08 -4.50
C SER A 174 20.47 -12.49 -3.33
N LYS A 175 21.80 -12.44 -3.45
CA LYS A 175 22.70 -11.83 -2.46
C LYS A 175 22.67 -10.29 -2.47
N GLU A 176 22.18 -9.67 -3.55
CA GLU A 176 22.16 -8.22 -3.69
C GLU A 176 21.08 -7.57 -2.82
N ARG A 177 21.45 -6.49 -2.13
CA ARG A 177 20.52 -5.79 -1.22
C ARG A 177 19.67 -4.73 -1.91
N LYS A 178 20.17 -4.14 -3.01
CA LYS A 178 19.51 -3.04 -3.73
C LYS A 178 18.61 -3.61 -4.83
N GLY A 179 17.32 -3.24 -4.81
CA GLY A 179 16.34 -3.71 -5.79
C GLY A 179 16.72 -3.39 -7.24
N ASN A 180 17.18 -2.16 -7.50
CA ASN A 180 17.55 -1.72 -8.86
C ASN A 180 18.66 -2.59 -9.48
N VAL A 181 19.64 -3.01 -8.66
CA VAL A 181 20.74 -3.87 -9.10
C VAL A 181 20.26 -5.30 -9.36
N VAL A 182 19.32 -5.80 -8.54
CA VAL A 182 18.67 -7.11 -8.77
C VAL A 182 17.95 -7.10 -10.12
N ASP A 183 17.17 -6.05 -10.39
CA ASP A 183 16.40 -5.92 -11.62
C ASP A 183 17.31 -5.88 -12.85
N GLU A 184 18.41 -5.13 -12.77
CA GLU A 184 19.47 -5.03 -13.79
C GLU A 184 20.14 -6.39 -14.05
N LYS A 185 20.64 -7.06 -13.01
CA LYS A 185 21.30 -8.36 -13.16
C LYS A 185 20.35 -9.42 -13.70
N CYS A 186 19.11 -9.47 -13.19
CA CYS A 186 18.09 -10.39 -13.66
C CYS A 186 17.80 -10.18 -15.14
N ARG A 187 17.65 -8.92 -15.55
CA ARG A 187 17.42 -8.54 -16.94
C ARG A 187 18.57 -8.94 -17.86
N ARG A 188 19.82 -8.78 -17.42
CA ARG A 188 21.00 -9.14 -18.20
C ARG A 188 21.00 -10.63 -18.57
N ILE A 189 20.66 -11.49 -17.62
CA ILE A 189 20.66 -12.95 -17.80
C ILE A 189 19.37 -13.51 -18.44
N THR A 190 18.30 -12.73 -18.48
CA THR A 190 17.04 -13.09 -19.18
C THR A 190 16.88 -12.36 -20.51
N ASN A 191 17.94 -11.78 -21.05
CA ASN A 191 17.88 -11.06 -22.33
C ASN A 191 17.76 -12.07 -23.48
N GLY A 192 16.68 -12.07 -24.25
CA GLY A 192 16.50 -12.98 -25.39
C GLY A 192 17.44 -12.68 -26.55
N GLN A 193 18.03 -11.48 -26.64
CA GLN A 193 19.13 -11.22 -27.57
C GLN A 193 20.40 -11.99 -27.16
N LEU A 194 20.68 -12.10 -25.85
CA LEU A 194 21.79 -12.93 -25.37
C LEU A 194 21.51 -14.40 -25.68
N LYS A 195 20.25 -14.85 -25.52
CA LYS A 195 19.82 -16.20 -25.93
C LYS A 195 20.06 -16.45 -27.41
N GLN A 196 19.65 -15.53 -28.29
CA GLN A 196 19.90 -15.64 -29.73
C GLN A 196 21.39 -15.71 -30.08
N LYS A 197 22.25 -14.92 -29.42
CA LYS A 197 23.71 -14.96 -29.64
C LYS A 197 24.35 -16.28 -29.21
N ILE A 198 23.82 -16.89 -28.15
CA ILE A 198 24.27 -18.20 -27.67
C ILE A 198 23.80 -19.28 -28.65
N GLU A 199 22.54 -19.25 -29.07
CA GLU A 199 21.96 -20.20 -30.04
C GLU A 199 22.60 -20.10 -31.42
N SER A 200 22.96 -18.89 -31.87
CA SER A 200 23.65 -18.66 -33.14
C SER A 200 25.14 -19.03 -33.13
N GLY A 201 25.67 -19.51 -32.00
CA GLY A 201 27.08 -19.89 -31.84
C GLY A 201 28.07 -18.72 -31.88
N ALA A 202 27.59 -17.47 -31.75
CA ALA A 202 28.45 -16.28 -31.76
C ALA A 202 29.26 -16.13 -30.45
N VAL A 203 28.83 -16.80 -29.38
CA VAL A 203 29.56 -16.90 -28.11
C VAL A 203 30.23 -18.27 -28.04
N SER A 204 31.57 -18.31 -28.09
CA SER A 204 32.31 -19.57 -27.94
C SER A 204 32.27 -20.07 -26.49
N PRO A 205 32.36 -21.40 -26.27
CA PRO A 205 32.41 -21.99 -24.91
C PRO A 205 33.54 -21.38 -24.06
N ASP A 206 34.66 -21.00 -24.69
CA ASP A 206 35.81 -20.38 -24.04
C ASP A 206 35.51 -18.95 -23.55
N LEU A 207 34.72 -18.17 -24.29
CA LEU A 207 34.27 -16.84 -23.87
C LEU A 207 33.27 -16.93 -22.71
N GLN A 208 32.44 -17.97 -22.70
CA GLN A 208 31.49 -18.24 -21.61
C GLN A 208 32.21 -18.72 -20.34
N ALA A 209 33.29 -19.49 -20.48
CA ALA A 209 34.14 -19.91 -19.37
C ALA A 209 34.97 -18.74 -18.78
N ASN A 210 35.45 -17.83 -19.64
CA ASN A 210 36.24 -16.68 -19.22
C ASN A 210 35.40 -15.54 -18.60
N ASN A 211 34.14 -15.37 -19.02
CA ASN A 211 33.22 -14.35 -18.48
C ASN A 211 31.82 -14.94 -18.20
N PRO A 212 31.68 -15.80 -17.19
CA PRO A 212 30.40 -16.44 -16.89
C PRO A 212 29.32 -15.40 -16.54
N GLU A 213 29.64 -14.32 -15.83
CA GLU A 213 28.66 -13.28 -15.45
C GLU A 213 28.07 -12.50 -16.64
N ALA A 214 28.75 -12.50 -17.79
CA ALA A 214 28.31 -11.75 -18.97
C ALA A 214 27.49 -12.60 -19.96
N TYR A 215 27.75 -13.91 -20.01
CA TYR A 215 27.27 -14.80 -21.07
C TYR A 215 26.50 -16.03 -20.56
N THR A 216 26.06 -16.05 -19.30
CA THR A 216 25.17 -17.10 -18.78
C THR A 216 23.71 -16.66 -18.76
N LEU A 217 22.83 -17.57 -19.17
CA LEU A 217 21.38 -17.43 -19.05
C LEU A 217 20.91 -17.92 -17.68
N CYS A 218 19.71 -17.50 -17.29
CA CYS A 218 19.08 -17.99 -16.08
C CYS A 218 18.46 -19.38 -16.30
N ASN A 219 19.08 -20.42 -15.74
CA ASN A 219 18.54 -21.79 -15.81
C ASN A 219 17.07 -21.89 -15.38
N TYR A 220 16.70 -21.19 -14.30
CA TYR A 220 15.33 -21.19 -13.78
C TYR A 220 14.31 -20.54 -14.72
N HIS A 221 14.73 -19.58 -15.55
CA HIS A 221 13.85 -18.93 -16.52
C HIS A 221 13.71 -19.78 -17.78
N GLU A 222 14.82 -20.33 -18.27
CA GLU A 222 14.80 -21.13 -19.50
C GLU A 222 13.97 -22.40 -19.35
N ASN A 223 14.07 -23.08 -18.21
CA ASN A 223 13.24 -24.25 -17.90
C ASN A 223 11.73 -23.99 -17.95
N MET A 224 11.30 -22.73 -17.80
CA MET A 224 9.88 -22.38 -17.89
C MET A 224 9.35 -22.34 -19.31
N ASN A 225 10.21 -22.12 -20.31
CA ASN A 225 9.78 -22.03 -21.71
C ASN A 225 9.35 -23.41 -22.25
N ASP A 226 9.79 -24.50 -21.62
CA ASP A 226 9.44 -25.87 -21.99
C ASP A 226 8.10 -26.35 -21.38
N MET A 227 7.50 -25.57 -20.47
CA MET A 227 6.25 -25.92 -19.77
C MET A 227 5.12 -24.95 -20.13
N ASP A 228 3.89 -25.48 -20.21
CA ASP A 228 2.70 -24.67 -20.46
C ASP A 228 2.42 -23.71 -19.31
N SER A 229 2.03 -22.48 -19.64
CA SER A 229 1.83 -21.42 -18.66
C SER A 229 0.79 -21.76 -17.58
N HIS A 230 -0.29 -22.43 -17.96
CA HIS A 230 -1.33 -22.88 -17.04
C HIS A 230 -0.84 -23.94 -16.04
N SER A 231 0.23 -24.68 -16.37
CA SER A 231 0.72 -25.81 -15.58
C SER A 231 1.81 -25.44 -14.57
N TYR A 232 2.24 -24.17 -14.54
CA TYR A 232 3.35 -23.75 -13.67
C TYR A 232 3.06 -23.92 -12.19
N VAL A 233 1.82 -23.68 -11.76
CA VAL A 233 1.41 -23.79 -10.36
C VAL A 233 0.07 -24.52 -10.28
N PRO A 234 -0.04 -25.57 -9.46
CA PRO A 234 -1.32 -26.25 -9.26
C PRO A 234 -2.33 -25.37 -8.53
N ASN A 235 -3.56 -25.86 -8.42
CA ASN A 235 -4.61 -25.17 -7.69
C ASN A 235 -4.25 -25.05 -6.21
N GLY A 236 -4.54 -23.90 -5.62
CA GLY A 236 -4.18 -23.57 -4.26
C GLY A 236 -3.76 -22.11 -4.09
N VAL A 237 -3.58 -21.74 -2.83
CA VAL A 237 -3.09 -20.42 -2.42
C VAL A 237 -1.65 -20.58 -1.97
N TYR A 238 -0.74 -19.81 -2.60
CA TYR A 238 0.69 -19.89 -2.31
C TYR A 238 1.15 -18.65 -1.58
N SER A 239 1.69 -18.83 -0.38
CA SER A 239 2.50 -17.81 0.28
C SER A 239 3.82 -17.60 -0.47
N PHE A 240 4.53 -16.51 -0.19
CA PHE A 240 5.82 -16.23 -0.83
C PHE A 240 6.83 -17.35 -0.59
N ASP A 241 6.98 -17.79 0.66
CA ASP A 241 7.89 -18.88 1.01
C ASP A 241 7.45 -20.21 0.39
N GLY A 242 6.14 -20.49 0.38
CA GLY A 242 5.58 -21.68 -0.26
C GLY A 242 5.90 -21.72 -1.75
N LEU A 243 5.72 -20.60 -2.46
CA LEU A 243 6.03 -20.47 -3.87
C LEU A 243 7.54 -20.59 -4.15
N ILE A 244 8.39 -19.98 -3.32
CA ILE A 244 9.84 -20.06 -3.46
C ILE A 244 10.32 -21.51 -3.29
N ASN A 245 9.80 -22.23 -2.29
CA ASN A 245 10.15 -23.63 -2.06
C ASN A 245 9.69 -24.52 -3.21
N TYR A 246 8.44 -24.35 -3.66
CA TYR A 246 7.90 -25.05 -4.82
C TYR A 246 8.76 -24.82 -6.09
N SER A 247 9.15 -23.56 -6.31
CA SER A 247 9.95 -23.18 -7.48
C SER A 247 11.38 -23.75 -7.43
N LYS A 248 11.96 -23.90 -6.24
CA LYS A 248 13.26 -24.57 -6.06
C LYS A 248 13.16 -26.06 -6.38
N GLU A 249 12.09 -26.72 -5.98
CA GLU A 249 11.86 -28.15 -6.28
C GLU A 249 11.66 -28.37 -7.78
N LYS A 250 10.88 -27.51 -8.43
CA LYS A 250 10.58 -27.58 -9.87
C LYS A 250 11.63 -26.94 -10.77
N GLN A 251 12.64 -26.28 -10.21
CA GLN A 251 13.68 -25.55 -10.95
C GLN A 251 13.11 -24.49 -11.92
N ILE A 252 12.07 -23.76 -11.48
CA ILE A 252 11.42 -22.67 -12.22
C ILE A 252 11.65 -21.33 -11.53
N CYS A 253 11.50 -20.20 -12.24
CA CYS A 253 11.70 -18.88 -11.66
C CYS A 253 10.42 -18.34 -10.99
N PRO A 254 10.37 -18.11 -9.65
CA PRO A 254 9.15 -17.70 -8.97
C PRO A 254 8.56 -16.39 -9.50
N TYR A 255 9.40 -15.41 -9.82
CA TYR A 255 8.96 -14.10 -10.30
C TYR A 255 8.22 -14.19 -11.65
N PHE A 256 8.80 -14.88 -12.63
CA PHE A 256 8.17 -15.04 -13.94
C PHE A 256 6.99 -16.01 -13.87
N THR A 257 7.00 -16.97 -12.94
CA THR A 257 5.85 -17.84 -12.66
C THR A 257 4.64 -17.03 -12.25
N VAL A 258 4.75 -16.15 -11.22
CA VAL A 258 3.63 -15.31 -10.80
C VAL A 258 3.15 -14.44 -11.95
N ARG A 259 4.08 -13.81 -12.68
CA ARG A 259 3.74 -12.90 -13.78
C ARG A 259 2.96 -13.60 -14.89
N ARG A 260 3.45 -14.73 -15.40
CA ARG A 260 2.76 -15.50 -16.47
C ARG A 260 1.45 -16.13 -15.98
N MET A 261 1.27 -16.30 -14.66
CA MET A 261 0.06 -16.83 -14.05
C MET A 261 -1.03 -15.78 -13.78
N ILE A 262 -0.74 -14.48 -13.90
CA ILE A 262 -1.73 -13.40 -13.66
C ILE A 262 -3.05 -13.62 -14.42
N PRO A 263 -3.06 -14.01 -15.72
CA PRO A 263 -4.30 -14.26 -16.45
C PRO A 263 -5.15 -15.38 -15.83
N PHE A 264 -4.52 -16.42 -15.28
CA PHE A 264 -5.18 -17.64 -14.80
C PHE A 264 -5.55 -17.63 -13.30
N CYS A 265 -5.18 -16.58 -12.56
CA CYS A 265 -5.48 -16.49 -11.13
C CYS A 265 -6.88 -15.93 -10.87
N ASN A 266 -7.54 -16.44 -9.82
CA ASN A 266 -8.81 -15.93 -9.32
C ASN A 266 -8.60 -14.68 -8.45
N ILE A 267 -7.59 -14.74 -7.57
CA ILE A 267 -7.13 -13.64 -6.72
C ILE A 267 -5.66 -13.33 -6.97
N ILE A 268 -5.35 -12.05 -7.11
CA ILE A 268 -3.97 -11.56 -7.13
C ILE A 268 -3.80 -10.50 -6.04
N ILE A 269 -2.76 -10.64 -5.23
CA ILE A 269 -2.44 -9.71 -4.14
C ILE A 269 -1.12 -9.00 -4.43
N TYR A 270 -1.13 -7.66 -4.55
CA TYR A 270 0.08 -6.87 -4.79
C TYR A 270 0.03 -5.47 -4.16
N SER A 271 1.10 -4.70 -4.33
CA SER A 271 1.19 -3.32 -3.79
C SER A 271 0.52 -2.28 -4.68
N TYR A 272 0.00 -1.18 -4.11
CA TYR A 272 -0.57 -0.05 -4.86
C TYR A 272 0.28 0.42 -6.03
N HIS A 273 1.60 0.43 -5.87
CA HIS A 273 2.53 0.88 -6.89
C HIS A 273 2.40 0.09 -8.20
N TYR A 274 1.98 -1.19 -8.16
CA TYR A 274 1.79 -1.98 -9.38
C TYR A 274 0.56 -1.57 -10.19
N LEU A 275 -0.40 -0.86 -9.58
CA LEU A 275 -1.62 -0.40 -10.25
C LEU A 275 -1.61 1.10 -10.52
N LEU A 276 -0.97 1.90 -9.65
CA LEU A 276 -0.97 3.36 -9.74
C LEU A 276 0.27 3.94 -10.42
N ASP A 277 1.43 3.26 -10.35
CA ASP A 277 2.61 3.72 -11.08
C ASP A 277 2.40 3.42 -12.57
N PRO A 278 2.28 4.44 -13.44
CA PRO A 278 2.04 4.21 -14.85
C PRO A 278 3.14 3.38 -15.53
N LYS A 279 4.38 3.42 -15.01
CA LYS A 279 5.49 2.63 -15.53
C LYS A 279 5.24 1.13 -15.33
N ILE A 280 4.56 0.73 -14.27
CA ILE A 280 4.35 -0.69 -13.92
C ILE A 280 2.94 -1.13 -14.31
N ALA A 281 1.96 -0.26 -14.07
CA ALA A 281 0.55 -0.49 -14.29
C ALA A 281 0.26 -0.89 -15.72
N GLU A 282 0.90 -0.31 -16.74
CA GLU A 282 0.62 -0.70 -18.13
C GLU A 282 0.86 -2.21 -18.37
N ARG A 283 1.88 -2.78 -17.74
CA ARG A 283 2.23 -4.21 -17.91
C ARG A 283 1.28 -5.13 -17.18
N VAL A 284 1.00 -4.81 -15.91
CA VAL A 284 0.15 -5.65 -15.05
C VAL A 284 -1.31 -5.48 -15.44
N SER A 285 -1.74 -4.24 -15.70
CA SER A 285 -3.12 -3.94 -16.01
C SER A 285 -3.54 -4.52 -17.36
N LYS A 286 -2.70 -4.53 -18.41
CA LYS A 286 -3.05 -5.13 -19.73
C LYS A 286 -3.57 -6.57 -19.61
N GLU A 287 -3.07 -7.34 -18.67
CA GLU A 287 -3.47 -8.73 -18.42
C GLU A 287 -4.78 -8.87 -17.60
N LEU A 288 -5.33 -7.77 -17.09
CA LEU A 288 -6.56 -7.73 -16.28
C LEU A 288 -7.77 -7.30 -17.13
N SER A 289 -8.89 -8.02 -16.99
CA SER A 289 -10.16 -7.68 -17.61
C SER A 289 -10.80 -6.46 -16.92
N LYS A 290 -11.64 -5.72 -17.67
CA LYS A 290 -12.38 -4.55 -17.16
C LYS A 290 -13.38 -4.90 -16.04
N ASP A 291 -13.87 -6.13 -16.06
CA ASP A 291 -14.84 -6.64 -15.07
C ASP A 291 -14.17 -7.12 -13.77
N SER A 292 -12.88 -6.86 -13.58
CA SER A 292 -12.17 -7.20 -12.34
C SER A 292 -12.61 -6.30 -11.18
N ILE A 293 -12.69 -6.88 -9.99
CA ILE A 293 -12.97 -6.18 -8.72
C ILE A 293 -11.64 -5.71 -8.14
N ILE A 294 -11.46 -4.40 -8.00
CA ILE A 294 -10.26 -3.82 -7.41
C ILE A 294 -10.52 -3.47 -5.95
N ILE A 295 -9.65 -3.90 -5.06
CA ILE A 295 -9.74 -3.63 -3.64
C ILE A 295 -8.51 -2.88 -3.20
N PHE A 296 -8.69 -1.67 -2.68
CA PHE A 296 -7.66 -0.94 -1.97
C PHE A 296 -7.87 -1.11 -0.46
N ASP A 297 -6.99 -1.89 0.17
CA ASP A 297 -6.95 -2.08 1.62
C ASP A 297 -5.93 -1.13 2.26
N GLU A 298 -6.27 -0.52 3.40
CA GLU A 298 -5.50 0.53 4.08
C GLU A 298 -5.25 1.80 3.24
N ALA A 299 -6.22 2.18 2.39
CA ALA A 299 -6.10 3.27 1.42
C ALA A 299 -6.12 4.70 2.01
N HIS A 300 -5.67 4.88 3.25
CA HIS A 300 -5.59 6.20 3.85
C HIS A 300 -4.59 7.10 3.12
N ASN A 301 -3.48 6.56 2.57
CA ASN A 301 -2.39 7.32 1.91
C ASN A 301 -2.40 7.27 0.36
N ILE A 302 -3.54 6.94 -0.25
CA ILE A 302 -3.64 6.80 -1.71
C ILE A 302 -3.26 8.08 -2.46
N ASP A 303 -3.58 9.25 -1.90
CA ASP A 303 -3.26 10.56 -2.47
C ASP A 303 -1.74 10.80 -2.55
N ASN A 304 -1.00 10.46 -1.50
CA ASN A 304 0.44 10.58 -1.47
C ASN A 304 1.11 9.62 -2.47
N VAL A 305 0.63 8.38 -2.57
CA VAL A 305 1.16 7.40 -3.52
C VAL A 305 0.95 7.86 -4.97
N CYS A 306 -0.21 8.44 -5.28
CA CYS A 306 -0.49 9.00 -6.61
C CYS A 306 0.47 10.15 -6.94
N ILE A 307 0.71 11.04 -5.99
CA ILE A 307 1.62 12.19 -6.16
C ILE A 307 3.06 11.73 -6.36
N GLU A 308 3.54 10.83 -5.49
CA GLU A 308 4.90 10.28 -5.54
C GLU A 308 5.18 9.56 -6.86
N SER A 309 4.18 8.85 -7.40
CA SER A 309 4.32 8.08 -8.65
C SER A 309 4.56 8.96 -9.89
N LEU A 310 4.02 10.18 -9.88
CA LEU A 310 4.12 11.13 -11.00
C LEU A 310 5.13 12.26 -10.76
N SER A 311 5.56 12.46 -9.52
CA SER A 311 6.60 13.44 -9.18
C SER A 311 8.01 12.96 -9.49
N LEU A 312 8.91 13.88 -9.78
CA LEU A 312 10.33 13.58 -10.02
C LEU A 312 11.22 14.71 -9.47
N ASP A 313 12.30 14.33 -8.80
CA ASP A 313 13.31 15.27 -8.29
C ASP A 313 14.60 15.14 -9.12
N LEU A 314 15.08 16.26 -9.65
CA LEU A 314 16.34 16.34 -10.37
C LEU A 314 17.37 17.13 -9.55
N THR A 315 18.52 16.50 -9.30
CA THR A 315 19.66 17.11 -8.59
C THR A 315 20.82 17.39 -9.54
N ASP A 316 21.74 18.28 -9.15
CA ASP A 316 22.94 18.57 -9.97
C ASP A 316 23.76 17.30 -10.27
N ASP A 317 23.81 16.35 -9.34
CA ASP A 317 24.48 15.07 -9.54
C ASP A 317 23.79 14.19 -10.59
N THR A 318 22.45 14.21 -10.66
CA THR A 318 21.72 13.53 -11.75
C THR A 318 22.07 14.14 -13.10
N LEU A 319 22.19 15.47 -13.21
CA LEU A 319 22.58 16.13 -14.46
C LEU A 319 24.03 15.83 -14.87
N LYS A 320 24.97 15.78 -13.92
CA LYS A 320 26.36 15.38 -14.19
C LYS A 320 26.44 13.94 -14.69
N ARG A 321 25.70 13.01 -14.05
CA ARG A 321 25.60 11.61 -14.49
C ARG A 321 24.97 11.49 -15.88
N ALA A 322 23.88 12.20 -16.12
CA ALA A 322 23.24 12.22 -17.43
C ALA A 322 24.15 12.79 -18.53
N THR A 323 24.99 13.78 -18.22
CA THR A 323 25.97 14.30 -19.19
C THR A 323 26.99 13.23 -19.59
N ARG A 324 27.50 12.46 -18.62
CA ARG A 324 28.38 11.32 -18.88
C ARG A 324 27.67 10.24 -19.68
N GLY A 325 26.44 9.91 -19.30
CA GLY A 325 25.59 8.97 -20.05
C GLY A 325 25.40 9.41 -21.50
N ALA A 326 25.10 10.69 -21.77
CA ALA A 326 24.90 11.20 -23.12
C ALA A 326 26.18 11.19 -23.97
N ASN A 327 27.36 11.30 -23.35
CA ASN A 327 28.64 11.19 -24.04
C ASN A 327 28.95 9.73 -24.39
N LYS A 328 28.83 8.81 -23.43
CA LYS A 328 28.96 7.36 -23.67
C LYS A 328 27.99 6.87 -24.75
N LEU A 329 26.76 7.40 -24.75
CA LEU A 329 25.76 7.09 -25.77
C LEU A 329 26.19 7.58 -27.16
N GLY A 330 26.86 8.72 -27.24
CA GLY A 330 27.47 9.21 -28.48
C GLY A 330 28.58 8.28 -28.97
N GLU A 331 29.51 7.93 -28.09
CA GLU A 331 30.61 7.01 -28.40
C GLU A 331 30.08 5.66 -28.89
N ALA A 332 29.08 5.09 -28.22
CA ALA A 332 28.46 3.83 -28.63
C ALA A 332 27.76 3.90 -30.00
N VAL A 333 27.13 5.03 -30.33
CA VAL A 333 26.53 5.23 -31.66
C VAL A 333 27.61 5.33 -32.73
N ASP A 334 28.72 6.03 -32.44
CA ASP A 334 29.84 6.16 -33.37
C ASP A 334 30.53 4.80 -33.62
N GLU A 335 30.71 4.00 -32.57
CA GLU A 335 31.21 2.62 -32.65
C GLU A 335 30.28 1.71 -33.47
N MET A 336 28.98 1.73 -33.19
CA MET A 336 28.02 0.90 -33.92
C MET A 336 27.87 1.33 -35.37
N LYS A 337 28.02 2.61 -35.68
CA LYS A 337 28.04 3.10 -37.07
C LYS A 337 29.28 2.61 -37.83
N ALA A 338 30.42 2.48 -37.15
CA ALA A 338 31.64 1.95 -37.73
C ALA A 338 31.58 0.42 -37.94
N GLN A 339 30.87 -0.31 -37.08
CA GLN A 339 30.76 -1.77 -37.14
C GLN A 339 29.56 -2.27 -37.97
N ASP A 340 28.35 -1.75 -37.70
CA ASP A 340 27.06 -2.27 -38.18
C ASP A 340 26.07 -1.11 -38.51
N SER A 341 26.33 -0.39 -39.60
CA SER A 341 25.44 0.70 -40.04
C SER A 341 24.02 0.24 -40.41
N GLU A 342 23.87 -1.01 -40.85
CA GLU A 342 22.58 -1.59 -41.25
C GLU A 342 21.58 -1.68 -40.08
N LYS A 343 22.04 -1.95 -38.85
CA LYS A 343 21.14 -2.01 -37.68
C LYS A 343 20.48 -0.66 -37.39
N LEU A 344 21.25 0.42 -37.47
CA LEU A 344 20.76 1.78 -37.29
C LEU A 344 19.81 2.20 -38.42
N GLN A 345 20.08 1.75 -39.64
CA GLN A 345 19.21 2.02 -40.79
C GLN A 345 17.87 1.27 -40.68
N ASN A 346 17.91 -0.01 -40.30
CA ASN A 346 16.71 -0.82 -40.03
C ASN A 346 15.87 -0.24 -38.89
N GLU A 347 16.51 0.33 -37.86
CA GLU A 347 15.80 1.05 -36.80
C GLU A 347 15.11 2.32 -37.35
N TYR A 348 15.81 3.10 -38.17
CA TYR A 348 15.24 4.29 -38.79
C TYR A 348 14.01 3.95 -39.65
N GLU A 349 14.07 2.88 -40.44
CA GLU A 349 12.95 2.42 -41.26
C GLU A 349 11.74 2.01 -40.40
N LYS A 350 11.97 1.26 -39.32
CA LYS A 350 10.92 0.92 -38.35
C LYS A 350 10.28 2.15 -37.71
N LEU A 351 11.07 3.20 -37.46
CA LEU A 351 10.55 4.47 -36.93
C LEU A 351 9.72 5.27 -37.95
N VAL A 352 9.91 5.02 -39.25
CA VAL A 352 9.18 5.67 -40.33
C VAL A 352 7.86 4.96 -40.63
N GLU A 353 7.84 3.63 -40.55
CA GLU A 353 6.63 2.80 -40.77
C GLU A 353 5.59 2.94 -39.66
N GLY A 354 5.99 3.42 -38.47
CA GLY A 354 5.11 3.68 -37.34
C GLY A 354 5.24 2.64 -36.23
N LEU A 355 4.86 3.02 -35.01
CA LEU A 355 5.14 2.27 -33.78
C LEU A 355 4.32 0.97 -33.61
N ARG A 356 3.14 0.86 -34.25
CA ARG A 356 2.17 -0.22 -34.00
C ARG A 356 2.66 -1.63 -34.40
N ASP A 357 3.33 -1.80 -35.54
CA ASP A 357 3.75 -3.14 -35.99
C ASP A 357 4.99 -3.67 -35.23
N ALA A 358 5.76 -2.78 -34.60
CA ALA A 358 6.92 -3.14 -33.80
C ALA A 358 6.57 -3.57 -32.35
N GLU A 359 5.41 -3.14 -31.82
CA GLU A 359 4.90 -3.54 -30.50
C GLU A 359 4.25 -4.93 -30.51
N ILE A 360 3.46 -5.25 -31.54
CA ILE A 360 2.70 -6.52 -31.64
C ILE A 360 3.62 -7.76 -31.70
N ALA A 361 4.88 -7.61 -32.11
CA ALA A 361 5.80 -8.73 -32.29
C ALA A 361 6.74 -9.05 -31.10
N ARG A 362 6.68 -8.32 -29.96
CA ARG A 362 7.77 -8.36 -28.96
C ARG A 362 7.35 -8.24 -27.49
N ASP A 363 6.27 -8.91 -27.11
CA ASP A 363 5.61 -8.78 -25.79
C ASP A 363 6.40 -9.27 -24.56
N GLU A 364 7.53 -9.96 -24.69
CA GLU A 364 8.23 -10.49 -23.52
C GLU A 364 9.33 -9.59 -22.93
N GLU A 365 9.82 -8.57 -23.65
CA GLU A 365 11.13 -7.94 -23.36
C GLU A 365 11.17 -6.41 -23.22
N LEU A 366 10.02 -5.76 -22.97
CA LEU A 366 9.97 -4.30 -22.95
C LEU A 366 10.95 -3.67 -21.94
N PHE A 367 11.97 -3.01 -22.50
CA PHE A 367 13.10 -2.39 -21.81
C PHE A 367 12.72 -1.20 -20.95
N MET A 368 11.65 -0.50 -21.32
CA MET A 368 11.02 0.56 -20.57
C MET A 368 9.54 0.57 -20.93
N SER A 369 8.69 0.86 -19.96
CA SER A 369 7.31 1.29 -20.22
C SER A 369 7.28 2.80 -20.03
N ASN A 370 6.56 3.44 -20.94
CA ASN A 370 6.46 4.89 -21.00
C ASN A 370 5.54 5.38 -19.87
N PRO A 371 5.93 6.38 -19.05
CA PRO A 371 5.01 6.94 -18.07
C PRO A 371 3.86 7.67 -18.78
N ALA A 372 2.72 6.98 -18.85
CA ALA A 372 1.38 7.51 -19.15
C ALA A 372 1.34 8.58 -20.25
N LEU A 373 1.53 8.14 -21.49
CA LEU A 373 0.92 8.85 -22.61
C LEU A 373 -0.55 8.39 -22.75
N PRO A 374 -1.50 9.30 -22.98
CA PRO A 374 -2.81 8.96 -23.51
C PRO A 374 -2.70 7.98 -24.68
N GLN A 375 -3.62 7.00 -24.77
CA GLN A 375 -3.62 6.01 -25.86
C GLN A 375 -3.61 6.67 -27.25
N ASP A 376 -4.21 7.85 -27.38
CA ASP A 376 -4.23 8.66 -28.61
C ASP A 376 -2.84 9.10 -29.09
N LEU A 377 -1.81 9.16 -28.23
CA LEU A 377 -0.44 9.53 -28.61
C LEU A 377 0.40 8.35 -29.11
N LEU A 378 0.00 7.11 -28.82
CA LEU A 378 0.69 5.91 -29.31
C LEU A 378 0.50 5.70 -30.82
N ASP A 379 -0.49 6.38 -31.40
CA ASP A 379 -0.82 6.30 -32.82
C ASP A 379 -0.02 7.30 -33.68
N GLU A 380 0.73 8.22 -33.06
CA GLU A 380 1.52 9.23 -33.77
C GLU A 380 2.95 8.74 -34.07
N ALA A 381 3.39 8.91 -35.31
CA ALA A 381 4.77 8.62 -35.69
C ALA A 381 5.77 9.59 -35.03
N ILE A 382 6.93 9.07 -34.63
CA ILE A 382 8.01 9.85 -34.02
C ILE A 382 8.44 11.01 -34.95
N PRO A 383 8.55 12.25 -34.43
CA PRO A 383 8.97 13.42 -35.21
C PRO A 383 10.30 13.23 -35.94
N GLY A 384 10.38 13.69 -37.19
CA GLY A 384 11.56 13.56 -38.06
C GLY A 384 12.87 14.03 -37.43
N ASN A 385 12.81 15.09 -36.60
CA ASN A 385 13.98 15.71 -35.97
C ASN A 385 14.72 14.80 -34.99
N ILE A 386 14.05 13.80 -34.41
CA ILE A 386 14.63 12.89 -33.40
C ILE A 386 14.77 11.45 -33.91
N ARG A 387 14.48 11.19 -35.20
CA ARG A 387 14.60 9.83 -35.78
C ARG A 387 16.06 9.36 -35.83
N LYS A 388 16.98 10.23 -36.29
CA LYS A 388 18.41 9.90 -36.32
C LYS A 388 19.02 9.98 -34.91
N ALA A 389 19.81 8.97 -34.56
CA ALA A 389 20.46 8.86 -33.25
C ALA A 389 21.36 10.08 -32.92
N GLU A 390 22.17 10.54 -33.89
CA GLU A 390 23.05 11.72 -33.72
C GLU A 390 22.28 13.00 -33.36
N HIS A 391 21.15 13.23 -34.02
CA HIS A 391 20.30 14.40 -33.77
C HIS A 391 19.62 14.28 -32.41
N PHE A 392 19.16 13.08 -32.04
CA PHE A 392 18.58 12.84 -30.73
C PHE A 392 19.57 13.06 -29.59
N ILE A 393 20.82 12.59 -29.72
CA ILE A 393 21.87 12.81 -28.72
C ILE A 393 22.21 14.30 -28.61
N SER A 394 22.34 14.99 -29.75
CA SER A 394 22.59 16.44 -29.79
C SER A 394 21.45 17.22 -29.12
N PHE A 395 20.21 16.80 -29.39
CA PHE A 395 19.00 17.33 -28.76
C PHE A 395 19.04 17.13 -27.24
N LEU A 396 19.37 15.92 -26.77
CA LEU A 396 19.39 15.58 -25.36
C LEU A 396 20.49 16.35 -24.61
N LYS A 397 21.69 16.46 -25.21
CA LYS A 397 22.77 17.30 -24.66
C LYS A 397 22.33 18.77 -24.52
N ARG A 398 21.65 19.33 -25.53
CA ARG A 398 21.11 20.70 -25.46
C ARG A 398 20.08 20.86 -24.34
N PHE A 399 19.20 19.87 -24.17
CA PHE A 399 18.20 19.89 -23.09
C PHE A 399 18.84 19.79 -21.69
N ILE A 400 19.84 18.92 -21.51
CA ILE A 400 20.59 18.79 -20.24
C ILE A 400 21.31 20.10 -19.89
N GLU A 401 21.95 20.75 -20.86
CA GLU A 401 22.62 22.05 -20.62
C GLU A 401 21.64 23.18 -20.29
N TYR A 402 20.44 23.16 -20.88
CA TYR A 402 19.37 24.07 -20.48
C TYR A 402 18.96 23.85 -19.01
N LEU A 403 18.76 22.59 -18.60
CA LEU A 403 18.44 22.27 -17.20
C LEU A 403 19.53 22.73 -16.24
N LYS A 404 20.81 22.52 -16.58
CA LYS A 404 21.94 23.02 -15.78
C LYS A 404 21.91 24.55 -15.67
N THR A 405 21.62 25.24 -16.76
CA THR A 405 21.50 26.72 -16.76
C THR A 405 20.37 27.16 -15.83
N ARG A 406 19.23 26.46 -15.83
CA ARG A 406 18.11 26.75 -14.93
C ARG A 406 18.43 26.46 -13.46
N MET A 407 19.17 25.39 -13.18
CA MET A 407 19.53 25.01 -11.80
C MET A 407 20.61 25.90 -11.15
N LYS A 408 21.29 26.76 -11.93
CA LYS A 408 22.29 27.72 -11.40
C LYS A 408 21.69 28.96 -10.74
N VAL A 409 20.37 29.12 -10.77
CA VAL A 409 19.69 30.26 -10.16
C VAL A 409 19.78 30.17 -8.63
N LEU A 410 20.03 31.30 -7.95
CA LEU A 410 20.22 31.37 -6.49
C LEU A 410 18.97 31.74 -5.69
N HIS A 411 17.83 31.95 -6.35
CA HIS A 411 16.55 32.20 -5.70
C HIS A 411 15.55 31.10 -6.03
N VAL A 412 14.61 30.88 -5.12
CA VAL A 412 13.53 29.91 -5.33
C VAL A 412 12.62 30.39 -6.45
N ILE A 413 12.33 29.51 -7.41
CA ILE A 413 11.40 29.80 -8.52
C ILE A 413 10.31 28.74 -8.54
N SER A 414 9.06 29.17 -8.67
CA SER A 414 7.92 28.30 -8.94
C SER A 414 7.32 28.64 -10.32
N GLU A 415 7.26 27.67 -11.23
CA GLU A 415 6.77 27.84 -12.60
C GLU A 415 5.73 26.77 -12.97
N THR A 416 4.83 27.12 -13.89
CA THR A 416 3.95 26.13 -14.53
C THR A 416 4.70 25.43 -15.67
N PRO A 417 4.34 24.17 -16.02
CA PRO A 417 4.96 23.45 -17.14
C PRO A 417 4.90 24.22 -18.45
N LEU A 418 3.79 24.93 -18.72
CA LEU A 418 3.64 25.76 -19.93
C LEU A 418 4.64 26.91 -19.99
N SER A 419 4.83 27.62 -18.87
CA SER A 419 5.82 28.70 -18.77
C SER A 419 7.23 28.17 -18.99
N PHE A 420 7.55 27.02 -18.40
CA PHE A 420 8.84 26.36 -18.59
C PHE A 420 9.08 25.95 -20.04
N LEU A 421 8.07 25.39 -20.72
CA LEU A 421 8.16 25.01 -22.13
C LEU A 421 8.31 26.21 -23.07
N GLN A 422 7.66 27.34 -22.77
CA GLN A 422 7.83 28.58 -23.53
C GLN A 422 9.28 29.09 -23.40
N HIS A 423 9.79 29.20 -22.17
CA HIS A 423 11.16 29.62 -21.92
C HIS A 423 12.20 28.67 -22.54
N LEU A 424 11.94 27.37 -22.52
CA LEU A 424 12.77 26.37 -23.20
C LEU A 424 12.81 26.61 -24.71
N LYS A 425 11.65 26.86 -25.33
CA LYS A 425 11.54 27.14 -26.77
C LYS A 425 12.33 28.41 -27.14
N ASP A 426 12.23 29.45 -26.32
CA ASP A 426 12.89 30.74 -26.60
C ASP A 426 14.42 30.65 -26.55
N LEU A 427 14.99 29.85 -25.63
CA LEU A 427 16.45 29.71 -25.50
C LEU A 427 17.05 28.63 -26.40
N THR A 428 16.36 27.50 -26.60
CA THR A 428 16.97 26.31 -27.24
C THR A 428 16.34 25.94 -28.58
N PHE A 429 15.23 26.58 -28.95
CA PHE A 429 14.38 26.23 -30.10
C PHE A 429 13.86 24.79 -30.08
N ILE A 430 13.79 24.18 -28.89
CA ILE A 430 13.19 22.86 -28.71
C ILE A 430 11.67 23.01 -28.65
N GLU A 431 10.97 22.30 -29.52
CA GLU A 431 9.51 22.26 -29.54
C GLU A 431 8.93 21.26 -28.53
N ARG A 432 7.66 21.45 -28.19
CA ARG A 432 6.91 20.56 -27.28
C ARG A 432 6.78 19.13 -27.83
N LYS A 433 6.59 18.97 -29.14
CA LYS A 433 6.28 17.66 -29.75
C LYS A 433 7.46 16.66 -29.63
N PRO A 434 8.72 17.01 -29.98
CA PRO A 434 9.86 16.12 -29.76
C PRO A 434 10.06 15.67 -28.31
N LEU A 435 9.78 16.54 -27.33
CA LEU A 435 9.94 16.22 -25.91
C LEU A 435 9.00 15.09 -25.45
N ARG A 436 7.80 14.98 -26.04
CA ARG A 436 6.82 13.94 -25.69
C ARG A 436 7.30 12.52 -26.00
N PHE A 437 8.12 12.35 -27.03
CA PHE A 437 8.62 11.05 -27.48
C PHE A 437 10.04 10.73 -26.96
N CYS A 438 10.58 11.52 -26.04
CA CYS A 438 11.96 11.36 -25.57
C CYS A 438 12.21 10.03 -24.86
N SER A 439 11.30 9.60 -23.98
CA SER A 439 11.40 8.34 -23.23
C SER A 439 11.41 7.14 -24.17
N GLU A 440 10.48 7.09 -25.13
CA GLU A 440 10.37 6.02 -26.13
C GLU A 440 11.60 5.98 -27.02
N ARG A 441 12.02 7.14 -27.54
CA ARG A 441 13.19 7.24 -28.41
C ARG A 441 14.45 6.73 -27.72
N LEU A 442 14.65 7.11 -26.44
CA LEU A 442 15.77 6.62 -25.64
C LEU A 442 15.67 5.10 -25.41
N SER A 443 14.46 4.59 -25.13
CA SER A 443 14.21 3.17 -24.92
C SER A 443 14.59 2.33 -26.13
N LEU A 444 14.18 2.78 -27.32
CA LEU A 444 14.50 2.11 -28.57
C LEU A 444 16.01 2.12 -28.82
N LEU A 445 16.65 3.27 -28.66
CA LEU A 445 18.07 3.45 -28.94
C LEU A 445 18.95 2.60 -27.99
N VAL A 446 18.62 2.53 -26.71
CA VAL A 446 19.35 1.67 -25.77
C VAL A 446 19.18 0.18 -26.12
N ARG A 447 18.00 -0.21 -26.62
CA ARG A 447 17.78 -1.59 -27.12
C ARG A 447 18.61 -1.90 -28.35
N THR A 448 18.75 -0.95 -29.29
CA THR A 448 19.55 -1.16 -30.50
C THR A 448 21.05 -1.25 -30.19
N LEU A 449 21.55 -0.45 -29.25
CA LEU A 449 22.97 -0.38 -28.91
C LEU A 449 23.44 -1.46 -27.93
N GLU A 450 22.54 -2.29 -27.39
CA GLU A 450 22.88 -3.42 -26.51
C GLU A 450 23.75 -3.03 -25.30
N LEU A 451 23.55 -1.83 -24.76
CA LEU A 451 24.41 -1.29 -23.71
C LEU A 451 24.18 -2.03 -22.39
N SER A 452 25.29 -2.43 -21.76
CA SER A 452 25.30 -3.30 -20.58
C SER A 452 25.47 -2.56 -19.25
N GLU A 453 26.04 -1.35 -19.25
CA GLU A 453 26.13 -0.49 -18.06
C GLU A 453 24.83 0.29 -17.89
N ILE A 454 24.12 0.22 -16.75
CA ILE A 454 22.82 0.88 -16.59
C ILE A 454 22.88 2.12 -15.68
N GLU A 455 23.90 2.27 -14.83
CA GLU A 455 23.93 3.35 -13.83
C GLU A 455 23.92 4.76 -14.44
N ASP A 456 24.66 4.99 -15.52
CA ASP A 456 24.66 6.29 -16.22
C ASP A 456 23.38 6.51 -17.04
N PHE A 457 22.70 5.43 -17.45
CA PHE A 457 21.45 5.48 -18.22
C PHE A 457 20.23 5.72 -17.35
N ASN A 458 20.26 5.33 -16.08
CA ASN A 458 19.17 5.68 -15.15
C ASN A 458 19.02 7.20 -15.04
N ALA A 459 20.12 7.95 -14.95
CA ALA A 459 20.07 9.41 -14.93
C ALA A 459 19.55 10.00 -16.25
N LEU A 460 19.95 9.43 -17.40
CA LEU A 460 19.39 9.83 -18.70
C LEU A 460 17.89 9.52 -18.81
N LYS A 461 17.47 8.38 -18.26
CA LYS A 461 16.07 7.96 -18.20
C LYS A 461 15.26 8.95 -17.35
N ASP A 462 15.77 9.36 -16.19
CA ASP A 462 15.09 10.33 -15.34
C ASP A 462 14.86 11.65 -16.11
N ILE A 463 15.87 12.14 -16.84
CA ILE A 463 15.74 13.34 -17.69
C ILE A 463 14.77 13.12 -18.86
N ALA A 464 14.80 11.96 -19.50
CA ALA A 464 13.87 11.65 -20.59
C ALA A 464 12.43 11.57 -20.08
N THR A 465 12.20 10.99 -18.90
CA THR A 465 10.88 10.94 -18.26
C THR A 465 10.42 12.32 -17.80
N PHE A 466 11.32 13.16 -17.30
CA PHE A 466 11.01 14.56 -17.01
C PHE A 466 10.55 15.30 -18.27
N ALA A 467 11.28 15.13 -19.38
CA ALA A 467 10.93 15.76 -20.66
C ALA A 467 9.54 15.33 -21.17
N THR A 468 9.21 14.04 -21.05
CA THR A 468 7.90 13.53 -21.47
C THR A 468 6.77 14.02 -20.56
N LEU A 469 6.97 14.01 -19.25
CA LEU A 469 5.95 14.45 -18.29
C LEU A 469 5.65 15.94 -18.43
N VAL A 470 6.68 16.79 -18.47
CA VAL A 470 6.53 18.25 -18.63
C VAL A 470 5.85 18.62 -19.94
N SER A 471 6.06 17.84 -21.01
CA SER A 471 5.46 18.10 -22.32
C SER A 471 4.06 17.49 -22.49
N THR A 472 3.67 16.54 -21.65
CA THR A 472 2.37 15.86 -21.71
C THR A 472 1.37 16.53 -20.77
N TYR A 473 1.74 16.74 -19.52
CA TYR A 473 0.83 17.23 -18.49
C TYR A 473 0.93 18.74 -18.28
N ASP A 474 -0.11 19.46 -18.68
CA ASP A 474 -0.18 20.92 -18.53
C ASP A 474 -0.90 21.37 -17.24
N ARG A 475 -1.80 20.53 -16.72
CA ARG A 475 -2.67 20.84 -15.56
C ARG A 475 -2.32 19.92 -14.39
N GLY A 476 -2.36 20.46 -13.18
CA GLY A 476 -2.13 19.67 -11.96
C GLY A 476 -0.66 19.43 -11.63
N PHE A 477 0.27 20.09 -12.33
CA PHE A 477 1.71 19.97 -12.09
C PHE A 477 2.36 21.34 -11.90
N GLN A 478 3.41 21.37 -11.10
CA GLN A 478 4.22 22.57 -10.86
C GLN A 478 5.70 22.22 -10.76
N LEU A 479 6.52 23.09 -11.34
CA LEU A 479 7.98 23.04 -11.26
C LEU A 479 8.44 23.96 -10.14
N ILE A 480 9.16 23.43 -9.16
CA ILE A 480 9.70 24.19 -8.04
C ILE A 480 11.22 23.99 -8.03
N LEU A 481 11.96 25.07 -8.20
CA LEU A 481 13.42 25.07 -8.10
C LEU A 481 13.83 25.60 -6.73
N GLU A 482 14.44 24.74 -5.92
CA GLU A 482 15.00 25.10 -4.62
C GLU A 482 16.54 25.10 -4.72
N PRO A 483 17.21 26.26 -4.62
CA PRO A 483 18.67 26.34 -4.76
C PRO A 483 19.43 25.89 -3.50
N PHE A 484 18.76 25.87 -2.35
CA PHE A 484 19.32 25.51 -1.06
C PHE A 484 18.39 24.50 -0.38
N GLU A 485 18.97 23.50 0.30
CA GLU A 485 18.22 22.45 1.00
C GLU A 485 17.49 22.97 2.25
N THR A 486 18.01 24.04 2.86
CA THR A 486 17.37 24.74 3.98
C THR A 486 17.57 26.24 3.85
N ASP A 487 16.65 27.03 4.40
CA ASP A 487 16.69 28.51 4.35
C ASP A 487 17.96 29.11 5.01
N GLY A 488 18.68 28.34 5.83
CA GLY A 488 19.94 28.75 6.48
C GLY A 488 21.21 28.19 5.84
N ALA A 489 21.11 27.37 4.79
CA ALA A 489 22.27 26.77 4.15
C ALA A 489 22.98 27.78 3.24
N THR A 490 24.30 27.88 3.38
CA THR A 490 25.15 28.71 2.50
C THR A 490 25.67 27.95 1.29
N VAL A 491 25.66 26.62 1.34
CA VAL A 491 26.11 25.75 0.25
C VAL A 491 24.93 25.55 -0.70
N PRO A 492 25.03 25.98 -1.98
CA PRO A 492 23.99 25.74 -2.96
C PRO A 492 23.92 24.24 -3.25
N ASN A 493 22.75 23.66 -3.04
CA ASN A 493 22.43 22.29 -3.41
C ASN A 493 21.11 22.35 -4.20
N PRO A 494 21.17 22.69 -5.50
CA PRO A 494 19.97 22.96 -6.27
C PRO A 494 19.22 21.66 -6.55
N ILE A 495 17.93 21.67 -6.27
CA ILE A 495 16.98 20.60 -6.55
C ILE A 495 15.83 21.17 -7.36
N LEU A 496 15.52 20.53 -8.49
CA LEU A 496 14.36 20.85 -9.31
C LEU A 496 13.30 19.79 -9.07
N HIS A 497 12.21 20.17 -8.41
CA HIS A 497 11.06 19.33 -8.15
C HIS A 497 10.04 19.50 -9.28
N PHE A 498 9.73 18.41 -9.97
CA PHE A 498 8.54 18.30 -10.80
C PHE A 498 7.45 17.64 -9.96
N THR A 499 6.52 18.43 -9.45
CA THR A 499 5.54 17.97 -8.46
C THR A 499 4.16 17.81 -9.08
N CYS A 500 3.56 16.65 -8.87
CA CYS A 500 2.15 16.41 -9.14
C CYS A 500 1.34 16.94 -7.95
N LEU A 501 0.39 17.84 -8.20
CA LEU A 501 -0.50 18.40 -7.18
C LEU A 501 -1.85 17.68 -7.17
N ASP A 502 -2.22 17.07 -8.30
CA ASP A 502 -3.50 16.41 -8.51
C ASP A 502 -3.39 14.89 -8.44
N ALA A 503 -3.92 14.29 -7.37
CA ALA A 503 -3.95 12.84 -7.21
C ALA A 503 -4.96 12.16 -8.15
N SER A 504 -5.95 12.90 -8.68
CA SER A 504 -7.00 12.32 -9.54
C SER A 504 -6.45 11.81 -10.87
N ILE A 505 -5.34 12.38 -11.36
CA ILE A 505 -4.73 12.01 -12.65
C ILE A 505 -4.28 10.54 -12.66
N ALA A 506 -3.67 10.08 -11.56
CA ALA A 506 -3.21 8.70 -11.44
C ALA A 506 -4.36 7.70 -11.22
N MET A 507 -5.41 8.12 -10.50
CA MET A 507 -6.57 7.27 -10.20
C MET A 507 -7.57 7.15 -11.34
N LYS A 508 -7.66 8.17 -12.20
CA LYS A 508 -8.65 8.23 -13.28
C LYS A 508 -8.65 6.98 -14.19
N PRO A 509 -7.50 6.47 -14.69
CA PRO A 509 -7.49 5.25 -15.49
C PRO A 509 -8.00 4.01 -14.74
N VAL A 510 -7.87 3.96 -13.42
CA VAL A 510 -8.37 2.85 -12.59
C VAL A 510 -9.89 2.90 -12.55
N PHE A 511 -10.48 4.08 -12.26
CA PHE A 511 -11.92 4.25 -12.22
C PHE A 511 -12.59 4.13 -13.60
N ASP A 512 -11.93 4.58 -14.67
CA ASP A 512 -12.46 4.48 -16.04
C ASP A 512 -12.39 3.04 -16.58
N ARG A 513 -11.43 2.24 -16.12
CA ARG A 513 -11.20 0.89 -16.62
C ARG A 513 -11.97 -0.18 -15.87
N PHE A 514 -12.03 -0.07 -14.53
CA PHE A 514 -12.60 -1.12 -13.68
C PHE A 514 -13.98 -0.71 -13.19
N SER A 515 -14.94 -1.63 -13.31
CA SER A 515 -16.34 -1.35 -12.94
C SER A 515 -16.55 -1.17 -11.44
N SER A 516 -15.83 -1.95 -10.61
CA SER A 516 -16.02 -1.94 -9.15
C SER A 516 -14.69 -1.74 -8.42
N VAL A 517 -14.53 -0.57 -7.79
CA VAL A 517 -13.36 -0.21 -6.98
C VAL A 517 -13.79 0.00 -5.53
N ILE A 518 -13.31 -0.86 -4.64
CA ILE A 518 -13.61 -0.86 -3.22
C ILE A 518 -12.44 -0.21 -2.47
N ILE A 519 -12.67 0.95 -1.87
CA ILE A 519 -11.66 1.68 -1.09
C ILE A 519 -11.98 1.51 0.39
N THR A 520 -11.07 0.89 1.13
CA THR A 520 -11.35 0.51 2.53
C THR A 520 -10.18 0.88 3.42
N SER A 521 -10.44 1.41 4.61
CA SER A 521 -9.40 1.73 5.60
C SER A 521 -10.02 1.89 7.00
N GLY A 522 -9.25 1.68 8.06
CA GLY A 522 -9.75 1.91 9.43
C GLY A 522 -9.63 3.33 9.96
N THR A 523 -9.02 4.22 9.17
CA THR A 523 -8.66 5.58 9.62
C THR A 523 -8.97 6.67 8.57
N ILE A 524 -9.84 6.37 7.60
CA ILE A 524 -10.28 7.32 6.57
C ILE A 524 -11.40 8.22 7.09
N SER A 525 -11.04 9.24 7.88
CA SER A 525 -11.99 10.24 8.38
C SER A 525 -11.49 11.66 8.10
N PRO A 526 -12.35 12.58 7.64
CA PRO A 526 -13.74 12.39 7.17
C PRO A 526 -13.83 11.74 5.78
N LEU A 527 -14.90 10.97 5.54
CA LEU A 527 -15.15 10.25 4.28
C LEU A 527 -15.34 11.19 3.08
N ASP A 528 -15.98 12.35 3.27
CA ASP A 528 -16.31 13.32 2.22
C ASP A 528 -15.09 13.90 1.47
N MET A 529 -13.90 13.82 2.10
CA MET A 529 -12.68 14.41 1.57
C MET A 529 -12.13 13.64 0.37
N TYR A 530 -12.23 12.30 0.40
CA TYR A 530 -11.65 11.44 -0.63
C TYR A 530 -12.34 11.56 -1.99
N PRO A 531 -13.69 11.50 -2.10
CA PRO A 531 -14.40 11.74 -3.36
C PRO A 531 -14.05 13.09 -3.99
N ARG A 532 -13.94 14.14 -3.16
CA ARG A 532 -13.58 15.49 -3.62
C ARG A 532 -12.15 15.56 -4.12
N MET A 533 -11.19 14.99 -3.39
CA MET A 533 -9.77 15.05 -3.75
C MET A 533 -9.39 14.18 -4.95
N LEU A 534 -9.99 12.99 -5.07
CA LEU A 534 -9.70 12.05 -6.16
C LEU A 534 -10.66 12.19 -7.35
N ASN A 535 -11.65 13.09 -7.24
CA ASN A 535 -12.62 13.43 -8.27
C ASN A 535 -13.38 12.22 -8.84
N PHE A 536 -14.01 11.44 -7.96
CA PHE A 536 -14.82 10.28 -8.33
C PHE A 536 -16.15 10.26 -7.58
N GLN A 537 -17.14 9.62 -8.18
CA GLN A 537 -18.43 9.37 -7.56
C GLN A 537 -18.45 7.98 -6.94
N THR A 538 -19.08 7.87 -5.78
CA THR A 538 -19.22 6.63 -5.04
C THR A 538 -20.68 6.32 -4.82
N VAL A 539 -21.02 5.03 -4.84
CA VAL A 539 -22.36 4.53 -4.59
C VAL A 539 -22.64 4.49 -3.10
N ILE A 540 -21.68 4.00 -2.31
CA ILE A 540 -21.78 3.85 -0.87
C ILE A 540 -20.60 4.56 -0.20
N GLN A 541 -20.91 5.34 0.83
CA GLN A 541 -19.94 5.98 1.73
C GLN A 541 -20.39 5.71 3.17
N GLU A 542 -19.79 4.70 3.82
CA GLU A 542 -20.23 4.29 5.14
C GLU A 542 -19.07 4.15 6.13
N SER A 543 -19.39 4.40 7.40
CA SER A 543 -18.44 4.35 8.51
C SER A 543 -18.99 3.51 9.64
N TYR A 544 -18.33 2.39 9.91
CA TYR A 544 -18.77 1.43 10.91
C TYR A 544 -18.22 1.78 12.28
N THR A 545 -19.08 1.70 13.28
CA THR A 545 -18.68 1.83 14.68
C THR A 545 -18.30 0.47 15.25
N MET A 546 -17.31 0.44 16.13
CA MET A 546 -16.93 -0.80 16.81
C MET A 546 -17.91 -1.09 17.96
N THR A 547 -18.58 -2.24 17.89
CA THR A 547 -19.54 -2.68 18.92
C THR A 547 -18.80 -3.45 19.99
N LEU A 548 -18.78 -2.94 21.22
CA LEU A 548 -18.05 -3.54 22.33
C LEU A 548 -18.96 -3.86 23.51
N ALA A 549 -18.86 -5.07 24.05
CA ALA A 549 -19.54 -5.44 25.30
C ALA A 549 -18.90 -4.76 26.54
N ARG A 550 -17.60 -4.44 26.47
CA ARG A 550 -16.85 -3.72 27.49
C ARG A 550 -16.06 -2.58 26.84
N ARG A 551 -15.79 -1.49 27.56
CA ARG A 551 -14.93 -0.42 27.04
C ARG A 551 -13.48 -0.93 26.94
N SER A 552 -13.11 -1.47 25.79
CA SER A 552 -11.78 -2.01 25.51
C SER A 552 -10.71 -0.92 25.30
N PHE A 553 -11.11 0.32 25.01
CA PHE A 553 -10.16 1.41 24.86
C PHE A 553 -10.63 2.72 25.49
N LEU A 554 -9.66 3.49 25.95
CA LEU A 554 -9.88 4.76 26.63
C LEU A 554 -9.12 5.87 25.89
N PRO A 555 -9.78 6.57 24.94
CA PRO A 555 -9.26 7.81 24.41
C PRO A 555 -9.44 8.92 25.45
N MET A 556 -8.38 9.67 25.69
CA MET A 556 -8.40 10.80 26.61
C MET A 556 -7.56 11.95 26.07
N ILE A 557 -8.02 13.19 26.27
CA ILE A 557 -7.31 14.39 25.82
C ILE A 557 -6.74 15.10 27.05
N VAL A 558 -5.41 15.13 27.12
CA VAL A 558 -4.67 15.86 28.16
C VAL A 558 -4.36 17.25 27.64
N THR A 559 -5.01 18.24 28.23
CA THR A 559 -4.92 19.63 27.77
C THR A 559 -4.05 20.50 28.66
N LYS A 560 -3.83 20.08 29.92
CA LYS A 560 -3.11 20.83 30.95
C LYS A 560 -2.14 19.94 31.70
N GLY A 561 -1.01 20.50 32.10
CA GLY A 561 -0.07 19.87 33.03
C GLY A 561 -0.60 19.86 34.47
N ALA A 562 0.19 19.27 35.38
CA ALA A 562 -0.07 19.34 36.82
C ALA A 562 -0.09 20.80 37.31
N ASP A 563 0.79 21.63 36.75
CA ASP A 563 0.91 23.07 37.03
C ASP A 563 -0.19 23.92 36.37
N GLN A 564 -1.24 23.32 35.82
CA GLN A 564 -2.33 23.97 35.06
C GLN A 564 -1.91 24.71 33.77
N VAL A 565 -0.63 24.69 33.42
CA VAL A 565 -0.12 25.21 32.14
C VAL A 565 -0.71 24.39 30.98
N SER A 566 -1.20 25.06 29.95
CA SER A 566 -1.73 24.40 28.76
C SER A 566 -0.63 23.69 27.98
N ILE A 567 -0.86 22.42 27.68
CA ILE A 567 0.04 21.60 26.87
C ILE A 567 -0.32 21.78 25.39
N SER A 568 0.66 22.15 24.58
CA SER A 568 0.51 22.37 23.13
C SER A 568 1.86 22.19 22.43
N SER A 569 1.86 21.60 21.24
CA SER A 569 3.06 21.56 20.37
C SER A 569 3.09 22.66 19.31
N GLN A 570 2.38 23.77 19.51
CA GLN A 570 2.48 24.96 18.63
C GLN A 570 3.91 25.51 18.58
N PHE A 571 4.35 25.98 17.41
CA PHE A 571 5.73 26.40 17.16
C PHE A 571 6.26 27.44 18.17
N GLU A 572 5.40 28.37 18.61
CA GLU A 572 5.75 29.41 19.58
C GLU A 572 6.01 28.86 20.99
N ILE A 573 5.20 27.88 21.41
CA ILE A 573 5.15 27.40 22.80
C ILE A 573 5.95 26.09 22.97
N ARG A 574 6.24 25.37 21.88
CA ARG A 574 6.82 24.01 21.93
C ARG A 574 8.24 23.94 22.51
N ASN A 575 8.98 25.05 22.46
CA ASN A 575 10.34 25.16 23.02
C ASN A 575 10.34 25.65 24.47
N ASP A 576 9.18 26.02 25.02
CA ASP A 576 9.09 26.49 26.39
C ASP A 576 9.45 25.34 27.36
N PRO A 577 10.45 25.53 28.25
CA PRO A 577 10.87 24.48 29.17
C PRO A 577 9.75 23.98 30.09
N SER A 578 8.73 24.79 30.36
CA SER A 578 7.55 24.42 31.16
C SER A 578 6.69 23.36 30.46
N VAL A 579 6.46 23.50 29.15
CA VAL A 579 5.69 22.52 28.36
C VAL A 579 6.47 21.22 28.19
N VAL A 580 7.78 21.32 27.90
CA VAL A 580 8.67 20.15 27.80
C VAL A 580 8.71 19.38 29.12
N ARG A 581 8.77 20.08 30.26
CA ARG A 581 8.67 19.47 31.59
C ARG A 581 7.32 18.77 31.78
N ASN A 582 6.21 19.39 31.41
CA ASN A 582 4.88 18.79 31.55
C ASN A 582 4.73 17.51 30.70
N TYR A 583 5.27 17.47 29.48
CA TYR A 583 5.33 16.23 28.70
C TYR A 583 6.20 15.17 29.37
N GLY A 584 7.33 15.58 29.98
CA GLY A 584 8.20 14.70 30.74
C GLY A 584 7.50 14.10 31.96
N SER A 585 6.81 14.93 32.75
CA SER A 585 6.01 14.47 33.89
C SER A 585 4.89 13.51 33.46
N LEU A 586 4.21 13.80 32.35
CA LEU A 586 3.21 12.90 31.76
C LEU A 586 3.85 11.54 31.41
N LEU A 587 5.02 11.54 30.77
CA LEU A 587 5.74 10.33 30.39
C LEU A 587 6.15 9.49 31.63
N ILE A 588 6.71 10.14 32.66
CA ILE A 588 7.12 9.47 33.90
C ILE A 588 5.92 8.79 34.56
N GLU A 589 4.82 9.54 34.72
CA GLU A 589 3.65 9.07 35.43
C GLU A 589 2.92 7.94 34.69
N PHE A 590 2.79 8.02 33.36
CA PHE A 590 2.28 6.89 32.57
C PHE A 590 3.24 5.70 32.55
N SER A 591 4.56 5.91 32.56
CA SER A 591 5.54 4.81 32.67
C SER A 591 5.40 4.02 33.98
N LYS A 592 4.97 4.64 35.08
CA LYS A 592 4.75 3.98 36.37
C LYS A 592 3.51 3.07 36.39
N ILE A 593 2.48 3.43 35.62
CA ILE A 593 1.15 2.79 35.73
C ILE A 593 0.95 1.73 34.65
N THR A 594 1.45 2.00 33.47
CA THR A 594 1.18 1.18 32.30
C THR A 594 1.96 -0.12 32.40
N PRO A 595 1.31 -1.28 32.31
CA PRO A 595 2.03 -2.55 32.24
C PRO A 595 2.75 -2.67 30.89
N ASP A 596 3.87 -3.39 30.87
CA ASP A 596 4.57 -3.83 29.66
C ASP A 596 4.95 -2.69 28.69
N GLY A 597 4.34 -2.64 27.51
CA GLY A 597 4.70 -1.73 26.42
C GLY A 597 3.96 -0.40 26.45
N MET A 598 4.73 0.70 26.36
CA MET A 598 4.24 2.03 26.05
C MET A 598 4.87 2.51 24.74
N VAL A 599 4.09 3.16 23.87
CA VAL A 599 4.57 3.75 22.61
C VAL A 599 4.26 5.24 22.62
N VAL A 600 5.27 6.05 22.32
CA VAL A 600 5.17 7.50 22.32
C VAL A 600 5.43 8.00 20.91
N PHE A 601 4.49 8.76 20.36
CA PHE A 601 4.60 9.33 19.03
C PHE A 601 4.83 10.84 19.11
N PHE A 602 5.89 11.29 18.43
CA PHE A 602 6.23 12.69 18.23
C PHE A 602 5.83 13.14 16.81
N PRO A 603 5.59 14.45 16.60
CA PRO A 603 5.25 14.99 15.28
C PRO A 603 6.42 14.93 14.28
N SER A 604 7.67 15.06 14.74
CA SER A 604 8.86 15.05 13.88
C SER A 604 10.11 14.56 14.60
N TYR A 605 11.10 14.06 13.84
CA TYR A 605 12.40 13.64 14.37
C TYR A 605 13.14 14.80 15.05
N LEU A 606 13.16 15.99 14.44
CA LEU A 606 13.81 17.18 15.01
C LEU A 606 13.23 17.56 16.38
N TYR A 607 11.90 17.46 16.54
CA TYR A 607 11.26 17.78 17.81
C TYR A 607 11.50 16.68 18.87
N MET A 608 11.57 15.43 18.45
CA MET A 608 11.93 14.32 19.32
C MET A 608 13.35 14.47 19.86
N GLU A 609 14.33 14.77 18.99
CA GLU A 609 15.72 14.96 19.38
C GLU A 609 15.91 16.14 20.35
N SER A 610 15.25 17.27 20.08
CA SER A 610 15.33 18.44 20.96
C SER A 610 14.74 18.16 22.34
N ILE A 611 13.58 17.49 22.39
CA ILE A 611 12.94 17.10 23.66
C ILE A 611 13.81 16.11 24.42
N ILE A 612 14.34 15.08 23.76
CA ILE A 612 15.19 14.06 24.41
C ILE A 612 16.43 14.72 25.02
N SER A 613 17.06 15.66 24.31
CA SER A 613 18.20 16.43 24.83
C SER A 613 17.82 17.22 26.09
N MET A 614 16.70 17.93 26.06
CA MET A 614 16.19 18.68 27.22
C MET A 614 15.81 17.76 28.39
N TRP A 615 15.16 16.62 28.12
CA TRP A 615 14.79 15.65 29.14
C TRP A 615 15.98 14.97 29.80
N GLN A 616 17.08 14.77 29.06
CA GLN A 616 18.33 14.30 29.64
C GLN A 616 18.91 15.34 30.61
N THR A 617 18.95 16.62 30.23
CA THR A 617 19.42 17.70 31.12
C THR A 617 18.55 17.87 32.36
N MET A 618 17.23 17.65 32.24
CA MET A 618 16.28 17.74 33.35
C MET A 618 16.24 16.48 34.23
N GLY A 619 16.93 15.38 33.86
CA GLY A 619 16.90 14.11 34.59
C GLY A 619 15.61 13.29 34.43
N VAL A 620 14.74 13.64 33.49
CA VAL A 620 13.46 12.95 33.25
C VAL A 620 13.67 11.53 32.71
N LEU A 621 14.62 11.36 31.79
CA LEU A 621 14.92 10.06 31.19
C LEU A 621 15.47 9.06 32.22
N ASP A 622 16.25 9.53 33.19
CA ASP A 622 16.78 8.71 34.27
C ASP A 622 15.66 8.19 35.19
N GLU A 623 14.59 8.98 35.38
CA GLU A 623 13.40 8.54 36.12
C GLU A 623 12.58 7.50 35.33
N VAL A 624 12.39 7.71 34.03
CA VAL A 624 11.69 6.74 33.16
C VAL A 624 12.46 5.41 33.11
N TRP A 625 13.79 5.46 33.03
CA TRP A 625 14.67 4.29 32.95
C TRP A 625 14.55 3.35 34.16
N LYS A 626 14.22 3.90 35.34
CA LYS A 626 13.96 3.10 36.56
C LYS A 626 12.75 2.18 36.40
N HIS A 627 11.79 2.56 35.56
CA HIS A 627 10.54 1.83 35.37
C HIS A 627 10.51 1.00 34.09
N LYS A 628 11.01 1.55 32.97
CA LYS A 628 10.94 0.89 31.65
C LYS A 628 12.20 1.17 30.83
N LEU A 629 12.54 0.24 29.92
CA LEU A 629 13.63 0.46 28.96
C LEU A 629 13.23 1.48 27.91
N ILE A 630 14.13 2.41 27.58
CA ILE A 630 13.87 3.45 26.58
C ILE A 630 14.53 3.04 25.26
N LEU A 631 13.74 3.03 24.20
CA LEU A 631 14.18 2.76 22.83
C LEU A 631 13.71 3.89 21.92
N VAL A 632 14.55 4.28 20.98
CA VAL A 632 14.30 5.42 20.10
C VAL A 632 14.32 4.96 18.65
N GLU A 633 13.32 5.40 17.88
CA GLU A 633 13.28 5.23 16.44
C GLU A 633 14.30 6.15 15.78
N THR A 634 15.11 5.59 14.87
CA THR A 634 15.97 6.37 13.98
C THR A 634 15.46 6.28 12.54
N PRO A 635 15.90 7.18 11.64
CA PRO A 635 15.57 7.09 10.21
C PRO A 635 16.13 5.83 9.53
N ASP A 636 17.20 5.24 10.09
CA ASP A 636 17.83 4.04 9.55
C ASP A 636 17.02 2.77 9.87
N ALA A 637 16.55 2.09 8.83
CA ALA A 637 15.68 0.92 8.94
C ALA A 637 16.32 -0.24 9.72
N GLN A 638 17.64 -0.42 9.65
CA GLN A 638 18.31 -1.52 10.35
C GLN A 638 18.30 -1.30 11.86
N VAL A 639 18.65 -0.09 12.29
CA VAL A 639 18.63 0.30 13.70
C VAL A 639 17.22 0.27 14.26
N THR A 640 16.23 0.76 13.50
CA THR A 640 14.81 0.67 13.90
C THR A 640 14.34 -0.76 14.07
N SER A 641 14.74 -1.67 13.17
CA SER A 641 14.37 -3.09 13.26
C SER A 641 14.96 -3.74 14.52
N LEU A 642 16.23 -3.47 14.82
CA LEU A 642 16.88 -3.95 16.04
C LEU A 642 16.23 -3.36 17.31
N ALA A 643 15.87 -2.08 17.28
CA ALA A 643 15.16 -1.42 18.37
C ALA A 643 13.79 -2.08 18.60
N LEU A 644 13.04 -2.38 17.53
CA LEU A 644 11.75 -3.05 17.64
C LEU A 644 11.85 -4.47 18.18
N GLU A 645 12.84 -5.26 17.73
CA GLU A 645 13.07 -6.59 18.27
C GLU A 645 13.41 -6.54 19.76
N THR A 646 14.24 -5.57 20.15
CA THR A 646 14.60 -5.35 21.55
C THR A 646 13.38 -4.93 22.37
N TYR A 647 12.51 -4.09 21.81
CA TYR A 647 11.25 -3.67 22.42
C TYR A 647 10.34 -4.86 22.72
N ARG A 648 10.13 -5.73 21.71
CA ARG A 648 9.32 -6.95 21.86
C ARG A 648 9.89 -7.88 22.93
N LYS A 649 11.21 -8.12 22.90
CA LYS A 649 11.91 -8.94 23.91
C LYS A 649 11.76 -8.36 25.33
N ALA A 650 11.90 -7.05 25.48
CA ALA A 650 11.77 -6.37 26.78
C ALA A 650 10.35 -6.48 27.36
N CYS A 651 9.32 -6.38 26.52
CA CYS A 651 7.94 -6.56 26.92
C CYS A 651 7.64 -8.01 27.31
N SER A 652 8.09 -8.98 26.51
CA SER A 652 7.88 -10.40 26.80
C SER A 652 8.63 -10.89 28.05
N ASN A 653 9.76 -10.25 28.40
CA ASN A 653 10.52 -10.56 29.61
C ASN A 653 9.99 -9.87 30.88
N GLY A 654 8.89 -9.12 30.80
CA GLY A 654 8.24 -8.49 31.96
C GLY A 654 8.92 -7.24 32.51
N ARG A 655 9.98 -6.72 31.85
CA ARG A 655 10.59 -5.43 32.22
C ARG A 655 9.76 -4.25 31.70
N GLY A 656 9.13 -4.43 30.54
CA GLY A 656 8.43 -3.36 29.84
C GLY A 656 9.38 -2.36 29.17
N ALA A 657 8.87 -1.68 28.15
CA ALA A 657 9.66 -0.75 27.35
C ALA A 657 8.82 0.43 26.88
N VAL A 658 9.50 1.55 26.67
CA VAL A 658 8.99 2.77 26.05
C VAL A 658 9.66 2.91 24.68
N LEU A 659 8.85 2.95 23.63
CA LEU A 659 9.32 3.23 22.28
C LEU A 659 9.01 4.68 21.92
N LEU A 660 10.03 5.52 21.83
CA LEU A 660 9.93 6.89 21.32
C LEU A 660 10.03 6.83 19.79
N SER A 661 8.96 7.24 19.12
CA SER A 661 8.77 7.08 17.68
C SER A 661 8.15 8.32 17.06
N VAL A 662 8.15 8.41 15.73
CA VAL A 662 7.57 9.55 15.00
C VAL A 662 6.27 9.12 14.33
N ALA A 663 5.24 9.97 14.42
CA ALA A 663 3.89 9.71 13.90
C ALA A 663 3.83 9.58 12.37
N ARG A 664 4.84 10.11 11.67
CA ARG A 664 5.06 9.96 10.22
C ARG A 664 6.31 9.12 9.89
N GLY A 665 6.83 8.42 10.91
CA GLY A 665 7.99 7.54 10.79
C GLY A 665 7.61 6.18 10.22
N LYS A 666 8.59 5.27 10.15
CA LYS A 666 8.37 3.92 9.60
C LYS A 666 7.56 3.05 10.57
N VAL A 667 7.75 3.27 11.87
CA VAL A 667 7.10 2.50 12.94
C VAL A 667 5.59 2.74 12.97
N SER A 668 5.15 3.97 12.70
CA SER A 668 3.74 4.36 12.65
C SER A 668 3.04 3.95 11.36
N GLU A 669 3.73 3.36 10.38
CA GLU A 669 3.15 2.91 9.12
C GLU A 669 3.09 1.38 8.95
N GLY A 670 4.17 0.66 9.28
CA GLY A 670 4.28 -0.77 8.90
C GLY A 670 4.28 -1.78 10.05
N ILE A 671 4.27 -1.33 11.31
CA ILE A 671 4.50 -2.20 12.47
C ILE A 671 3.28 -2.29 13.37
N ASP A 672 2.91 -3.52 13.72
CA ASP A 672 1.80 -3.81 14.61
C ASP A 672 2.27 -4.04 16.05
N PHE A 673 1.52 -3.45 16.99
CA PHE A 673 1.73 -3.58 18.44
C PHE A 673 0.62 -4.44 19.03
N ASP A 674 0.80 -5.75 18.95
CA ASP A 674 -0.22 -6.69 19.40
C ASP A 674 -0.29 -6.79 20.94
N HIS A 675 -1.49 -6.78 21.51
CA HIS A 675 -1.75 -7.08 22.91
C HIS A 675 -0.88 -6.25 23.89
N HIS A 676 -0.02 -6.93 24.65
CA HIS A 676 0.81 -6.33 25.68
C HIS A 676 1.96 -5.47 25.13
N TYR A 677 2.22 -5.51 23.81
CA TYR A 677 3.20 -4.64 23.18
C TYR A 677 2.75 -3.18 23.11
N GLY A 678 1.45 -2.88 23.22
CA GLY A 678 0.93 -1.53 22.98
C GLY A 678 -0.11 -1.06 23.99
N ARG A 679 0.06 -1.32 25.30
CA ARG A 679 -0.97 -1.04 26.31
C ARG A 679 -1.30 0.44 26.46
N THR A 680 -0.36 1.33 26.17
CA THR A 680 -0.63 2.76 26.15
C THR A 680 0.10 3.41 24.99
N VAL A 681 -0.66 4.16 24.20
CA VAL A 681 -0.12 5.07 23.21
C VAL A 681 -0.24 6.50 23.72
N LEU A 682 0.88 7.20 23.73
CA LEU A 682 0.97 8.61 24.07
C LEU A 682 1.31 9.40 22.81
N MET A 683 0.35 10.20 22.33
CA MET A 683 0.53 11.11 21.21
C MET A 683 0.96 12.48 21.74
N ILE A 684 2.23 12.85 21.53
CA ILE A 684 2.75 14.16 21.92
C ILE A 684 2.44 15.15 20.82
N GLY A 685 1.55 16.11 21.07
CA GLY A 685 1.18 17.11 20.08
C GLY A 685 0.36 16.57 18.91
N ILE A 686 0.10 17.44 17.94
CA ILE A 686 -0.57 17.10 16.68
C ILE A 686 0.49 16.91 15.57
N PRO A 687 0.44 15.82 14.78
CA PRO A 687 1.43 15.51 13.76
C PRO A 687 1.19 16.31 12.49
N PHE A 688 1.33 17.63 12.55
CA PHE A 688 1.23 18.48 11.35
C PHE A 688 2.41 18.24 10.40
N GLN A 689 2.15 18.39 9.09
CA GLN A 689 3.21 18.51 8.10
C GLN A 689 4.00 19.81 8.31
N TYR A 690 5.21 19.83 7.78
CA TYR A 690 6.02 21.04 7.75
C TYR A 690 5.39 22.07 6.81
N THR A 691 4.76 23.10 7.38
CA THR A 691 3.94 24.10 6.67
C THR A 691 4.75 25.06 5.81
N GLU A 692 6.06 25.18 6.03
CA GLU A 692 6.91 26.08 5.25
C GLU A 692 7.38 25.44 3.94
N SER A 693 7.21 24.13 3.78
CA SER A 693 7.51 23.42 2.52
C SER A 693 6.77 24.06 1.35
N ARG A 694 7.49 24.34 0.27
CA ARG A 694 6.94 24.93 -0.95
C ARG A 694 6.03 23.98 -1.69
N ILE A 695 6.36 22.68 -1.69
CA ILE A 695 5.55 21.61 -2.29
C ILE A 695 4.16 21.58 -1.65
N LEU A 696 4.12 21.67 -0.31
CA LEU A 696 2.85 21.68 0.41
C LEU A 696 2.04 22.95 0.13
N LYS A 697 2.67 24.13 0.11
CA LYS A 697 1.99 25.39 -0.23
C LYS A 697 1.38 25.36 -1.63
N ALA A 698 2.16 24.92 -2.62
CA ALA A 698 1.69 24.71 -3.99
C ALA A 698 0.46 23.79 -4.04
N ARG A 699 0.51 22.66 -3.33
CA ARG A 699 -0.60 21.72 -3.24
C ARG A 699 -1.83 22.33 -2.56
N LEU A 700 -1.64 23.09 -1.48
CA LEU A 700 -2.71 23.76 -0.76
C LEU A 700 -3.42 24.81 -1.62
N GLU A 701 -2.67 25.61 -2.38
CA GLU A 701 -3.21 26.56 -3.35
C GLU A 701 -4.01 25.85 -4.43
N PHE A 702 -3.47 24.75 -4.98
CA PHE A 702 -4.17 23.94 -5.98
C PHE A 702 -5.49 23.35 -5.46
N LEU A 703 -5.49 22.79 -4.25
CA LEU A 703 -6.69 22.20 -3.64
C LEU A 703 -7.75 23.26 -3.34
N ARG A 704 -7.33 24.48 -2.98
CA ARG A 704 -8.23 25.61 -2.74
C ARG A 704 -8.89 26.08 -4.04
N ASP A 705 -8.12 26.22 -5.10
CA ASP A 705 -8.61 26.82 -6.34
C ASP A 705 -9.48 25.85 -7.16
N ASN A 706 -9.14 24.56 -7.18
CA ASN A 706 -9.87 23.55 -7.98
C ASN A 706 -10.98 22.83 -7.22
N TYR A 707 -10.71 22.42 -5.97
CA TYR A 707 -11.63 21.59 -5.18
C TYR A 707 -12.33 22.36 -4.05
N GLN A 708 -12.05 23.67 -3.92
CA GLN A 708 -12.61 24.54 -2.87
C GLN A 708 -12.33 24.04 -1.44
N ILE A 709 -11.24 23.29 -1.28
CA ILE A 709 -10.80 22.77 0.01
C ILE A 709 -9.95 23.83 0.69
N ARG A 710 -10.34 24.25 1.90
CA ARG A 710 -9.56 25.24 2.65
C ARG A 710 -8.25 24.63 3.14
N GLU A 711 -7.22 25.45 3.20
CA GLU A 711 -5.88 25.02 3.60
C GLU A 711 -5.86 24.40 5.01
N ASN A 712 -6.55 25.03 5.95
CA ASN A 712 -6.69 24.54 7.32
C ASN A 712 -7.43 23.20 7.40
N ASP A 713 -8.38 22.95 6.51
CA ASP A 713 -9.17 21.71 6.53
C ASP A 713 -8.29 20.54 6.07
N PHE A 714 -7.51 20.72 5.00
CA PHE A 714 -6.53 19.72 4.54
C PHE A 714 -5.44 19.44 5.58
N LEU A 715 -4.83 20.48 6.17
CA LEU A 715 -3.81 20.31 7.21
C LEU A 715 -4.34 19.60 8.45
N SER A 716 -5.61 19.84 8.79
CA SER A 716 -6.25 19.19 9.93
C SER A 716 -6.58 17.73 9.60
N PHE A 717 -7.17 17.49 8.43
CA PHE A 717 -7.46 16.16 7.90
C PHE A 717 -6.22 15.28 7.90
N ASP A 718 -5.13 15.73 7.27
CA ASP A 718 -3.91 14.94 7.17
C ASP A 718 -3.28 14.67 8.54
N ALA A 719 -3.30 15.65 9.45
CA ALA A 719 -2.79 15.45 10.81
C ALA A 719 -3.65 14.48 11.64
N MET A 720 -4.98 14.53 11.51
CA MET A 720 -5.88 13.62 12.22
C MET A 720 -5.79 12.20 11.65
N ARG A 721 -5.61 12.04 10.33
CA ARG A 721 -5.35 10.76 9.67
C ARG A 721 -4.13 10.06 10.28
N HIS A 722 -2.99 10.74 10.36
CA HIS A 722 -1.77 10.17 10.95
C HIS A 722 -1.90 9.92 12.46
N ALA A 723 -2.59 10.81 13.19
CA ALA A 723 -2.88 10.58 14.60
C ALA A 723 -3.74 9.32 14.79
N ALA A 724 -4.84 9.19 14.06
CA ALA A 724 -5.72 8.04 14.10
C ALA A 724 -5.01 6.74 13.72
N GLN A 725 -4.09 6.78 12.75
CA GLN A 725 -3.25 5.64 12.39
C GLN A 725 -2.37 5.19 13.56
N CYS A 726 -1.70 6.12 14.24
CA CYS A 726 -0.90 5.81 15.42
C CYS A 726 -1.73 5.21 16.55
N LEU A 727 -2.95 5.74 16.76
CA LEU A 727 -3.87 5.25 17.79
C LEU A 727 -4.45 3.86 17.45
N GLY A 728 -4.84 3.65 16.19
CA GLY A 728 -5.43 2.41 15.70
C GLY A 728 -4.51 1.19 15.82
N ARG A 729 -3.20 1.41 15.97
CA ARG A 729 -2.22 0.31 16.15
C ARG A 729 -2.34 -0.43 17.47
N VAL A 730 -2.95 0.18 18.48
CA VAL A 730 -3.17 -0.38 19.82
C VAL A 730 -4.22 -1.47 19.83
N LEU A 731 -5.18 -1.44 18.90
CA LEU A 731 -6.35 -2.32 18.94
C LEU A 731 -6.27 -3.33 17.80
N ARG A 732 -6.21 -4.61 18.18
CA ARG A 732 -6.14 -5.75 17.24
C ARG A 732 -7.31 -6.70 17.33
N GLY A 733 -8.01 -6.69 18.45
CA GLY A 733 -9.21 -7.50 18.68
C GLY A 733 -10.08 -6.86 19.74
N LYS A 734 -11.31 -7.36 19.88
CA LYS A 734 -12.26 -6.89 20.92
C LYS A 734 -11.85 -7.32 22.33
N ASP A 735 -11.06 -8.39 22.41
CA ASP A 735 -10.43 -8.91 23.61
C ASP A 735 -9.24 -8.07 24.07
N ASP A 736 -8.57 -7.38 23.15
CA ASP A 736 -7.46 -6.49 23.48
C ASP A 736 -7.94 -5.19 24.14
N TYR A 737 -7.01 -4.51 24.82
CA TYR A 737 -7.28 -3.23 25.43
C TYR A 737 -6.06 -2.32 25.50
N GLY A 738 -6.33 -1.02 25.44
CA GLY A 738 -5.29 -0.02 25.60
C GLY A 738 -5.81 1.38 25.88
N ILE A 739 -4.89 2.23 26.35
CA ILE A 739 -5.13 3.64 26.62
C ILE A 739 -4.55 4.47 25.49
N MET A 740 -5.33 5.44 25.03
CA MET A 740 -4.98 6.36 23.95
C MET A 740 -4.93 7.78 24.52
N VAL A 741 -3.74 8.29 24.77
CA VAL A 741 -3.53 9.61 25.37
C VAL A 741 -3.18 10.62 24.28
N LEU A 742 -4.05 11.60 24.08
CA LEU A 742 -3.86 12.73 23.16
C LEU A 742 -3.36 13.94 23.95
N ALA A 743 -2.06 14.19 23.94
CA ALA A 743 -1.44 15.27 24.71
C ALA A 743 -1.31 16.55 23.87
N ASP A 744 -2.41 17.25 23.66
CA ASP A 744 -2.45 18.61 23.12
C ASP A 744 -3.85 19.22 23.33
N ARG A 745 -3.92 20.48 23.77
CA ARG A 745 -5.20 21.20 23.89
C ARG A 745 -5.96 21.29 22.56
N ARG A 746 -5.27 21.30 21.42
CA ARG A 746 -5.87 21.49 20.08
C ARG A 746 -6.72 20.31 19.63
N PHE A 747 -6.50 19.09 20.14
CA PHE A 747 -7.34 17.92 19.80
C PHE A 747 -8.80 18.14 20.16
N ARG A 748 -9.10 18.90 21.22
CA ARG A 748 -10.48 19.23 21.62
C ARG A 748 -11.27 19.91 20.49
N ARG A 749 -10.64 20.77 19.69
CA ARG A 749 -11.29 21.46 18.57
C ARG A 749 -11.50 20.57 17.35
N LYS A 750 -10.68 19.51 17.21
CA LYS A 750 -10.63 18.65 16.03
C LYS A 750 -11.20 17.24 16.27
N LYS A 751 -11.90 17.03 17.39
CA LYS A 751 -12.44 15.71 17.77
C LYS A 751 -13.35 15.10 16.71
N ASN A 752 -14.11 15.92 15.99
CA ASN A 752 -15.05 15.47 14.95
C ASN A 752 -14.34 14.91 13.69
N GLN A 753 -13.05 15.17 13.52
CA GLN A 753 -12.25 14.63 12.42
C GLN A 753 -11.56 13.31 12.78
N LEU A 754 -11.65 12.87 14.05
CA LEU A 754 -11.23 11.52 14.41
C LEU A 754 -12.25 10.51 13.86
N PRO A 755 -11.83 9.27 13.59
CA PRO A 755 -12.72 8.17 13.25
C PRO A 755 -13.90 8.06 14.22
N LYS A 756 -15.10 7.76 13.71
CA LYS A 756 -16.32 7.67 14.54
C LYS A 756 -16.15 6.70 15.70
N TRP A 757 -15.43 5.60 15.48
CA TRP A 757 -15.17 4.61 16.52
C TRP A 757 -14.30 5.13 17.67
N ILE A 758 -13.39 6.10 17.45
CA ILE A 758 -12.64 6.78 18.52
C ILE A 758 -13.52 7.85 19.17
N ALA A 759 -14.20 8.64 18.35
CA ALA A 759 -15.01 9.76 18.81
C ALA A 759 -16.16 9.31 19.73
N GLN A 760 -16.82 8.18 19.43
CA GLN A 760 -17.88 7.62 20.29
C GLN A 760 -17.37 7.20 21.68
N ALA A 761 -16.10 6.82 21.78
CA ALA A 761 -15.49 6.38 23.04
C ALA A 761 -14.89 7.55 23.84
N LEU A 762 -14.88 8.76 23.28
CA LEU A 762 -14.41 9.97 23.94
C LEU A 762 -15.58 10.68 24.62
N TYR A 763 -15.75 10.46 25.92
CA TYR A 763 -16.76 11.16 26.71
C TYR A 763 -16.34 12.60 27.03
N GLU A 764 -17.30 13.47 27.28
CA GLU A 764 -17.03 14.89 27.66
C GLU A 764 -16.16 15.01 28.92
N SER A 765 -16.24 14.04 29.83
CA SER A 765 -15.39 13.97 31.03
C SER A 765 -13.91 13.74 30.73
N ASP A 766 -13.60 13.12 29.59
CA ASP A 766 -12.25 12.71 29.18
C ASP A 766 -11.59 13.73 28.21
N GLU A 767 -12.25 14.86 27.89
CA GLU A 767 -11.77 15.83 26.88
C GLU A 767 -10.81 16.90 27.42
N ASN A 768 -10.87 17.22 28.70
CA ASN A 768 -10.18 18.37 29.28
C ASN A 768 -9.48 17.99 30.58
N LEU A 769 -8.64 16.96 30.49
CA LEU A 769 -7.97 16.39 31.65
C LEU A 769 -6.65 17.12 31.94
N SER A 770 -6.34 17.24 33.23
CA SER A 770 -4.97 17.45 33.70
C SER A 770 -4.23 16.12 33.78
N THR A 771 -2.90 16.15 33.87
CA THR A 771 -2.06 14.96 34.04
C THR A 771 -2.56 14.03 35.15
N ASP A 772 -2.90 14.57 36.33
CA ASP A 772 -3.35 13.76 37.48
C ASP A 772 -4.75 13.16 37.31
N MET A 773 -5.66 13.88 36.63
CA MET A 773 -7.00 13.36 36.34
C MET A 773 -6.93 12.23 35.31
N ALA A 774 -6.11 12.41 34.27
CA ALA A 774 -5.83 11.38 33.27
C ALA A 774 -5.25 10.12 33.92
N LEU A 775 -4.34 10.30 34.88
CA LEU A 775 -3.75 9.25 35.69
C LEU A 775 -4.80 8.42 36.45
N ALA A 776 -5.74 9.11 37.11
CA ALA A 776 -6.79 8.47 37.90
C ALA A 776 -7.72 7.63 37.01
N ASN A 777 -8.10 8.17 35.86
CA ASN A 777 -8.93 7.48 34.87
C ASN A 777 -8.20 6.26 34.29
N ALA A 778 -6.91 6.42 33.95
CA ALA A 778 -6.05 5.34 33.47
C ALA A 778 -5.93 4.19 34.48
N LYS A 779 -5.67 4.49 35.76
CA LYS A 779 -5.60 3.48 36.83
C LYS A 779 -6.92 2.73 36.99
N LYS A 780 -8.05 3.45 36.99
CA LYS A 780 -9.38 2.84 37.11
C LYS A 780 -9.66 1.89 35.94
N PHE A 781 -9.35 2.34 34.73
CA PHE A 781 -9.53 1.57 33.50
C PHE A 781 -8.70 0.29 33.50
N LEU A 782 -7.39 0.37 33.73
CA LEU A 782 -6.51 -0.80 33.75
C LEU A 782 -6.91 -1.80 34.84
N ARG A 783 -7.33 -1.33 36.02
CA ARG A 783 -7.82 -2.22 37.09
C ARG A 783 -9.11 -2.93 36.71
N SER A 784 -10.02 -2.25 36.03
CA SER A 784 -11.28 -2.88 35.58
C SER A 784 -11.05 -3.94 34.51
N LEU A 785 -10.10 -3.71 33.59
CA LEU A 785 -9.83 -4.61 32.47
C LEU A 785 -8.85 -5.73 32.81
N ALA A 786 -8.08 -5.60 33.89
CA ALA A 786 -7.27 -6.67 34.44
C ALA A 786 -8.11 -7.84 35.02
N GLN A 787 -9.43 -7.68 35.13
CA GLN A 787 -10.32 -8.74 35.57
C GLN A 787 -10.56 -9.75 34.44
N PRO A 788 -10.61 -11.06 34.73
CA PRO A 788 -10.90 -12.07 33.73
C PRO A 788 -12.32 -11.86 33.18
N THR A 789 -12.47 -11.99 31.86
CA THR A 789 -13.78 -11.89 31.20
C THR A 789 -14.29 -13.27 30.81
N ASN A 790 -15.58 -13.51 31.00
CA ASN A 790 -16.22 -14.72 30.53
C ASN A 790 -16.60 -14.52 29.05
N PRO A 791 -16.20 -15.40 28.11
CA PRO A 791 -16.55 -15.28 26.70
C PRO A 791 -18.05 -15.14 26.42
N LYS A 792 -18.90 -15.68 27.32
CA LYS A 792 -20.36 -15.57 27.23
C LYS A 792 -20.90 -14.15 27.40
N ASP A 793 -20.18 -13.28 28.12
CA ASP A 793 -20.63 -11.90 28.33
C ASP A 793 -20.51 -11.06 27.04
N GLN A 794 -19.74 -11.55 26.06
CA GLN A 794 -19.56 -10.91 24.75
C GLN A 794 -20.58 -11.37 23.71
N GLU A 795 -21.20 -12.55 23.92
CA GLU A 795 -22.20 -13.15 23.04
C GLU A 795 -23.50 -12.33 23.06
N GLY A 796 -24.06 -12.06 21.88
CA GLY A 796 -25.29 -11.28 21.71
C GLY A 796 -25.11 -9.75 21.61
N VAL A 797 -23.98 -9.20 22.09
CA VAL A 797 -23.68 -7.76 21.96
C VAL A 797 -22.58 -7.52 20.95
N SER A 798 -21.36 -7.98 21.23
CA SER A 798 -20.20 -7.73 20.38
C SER A 798 -19.90 -8.85 19.39
N VAL A 799 -20.44 -10.04 19.64
CA VAL A 799 -20.18 -11.26 18.87
C VAL A 799 -21.48 -12.02 18.68
N TRP A 800 -21.73 -12.49 17.46
CA TRP A 800 -22.91 -13.26 17.09
C TRP A 800 -22.55 -14.68 16.67
N ASP A 801 -23.31 -15.63 17.21
CA ASP A 801 -23.38 -17.00 16.71
C ASP A 801 -24.40 -17.07 15.55
N ILE A 802 -24.40 -18.18 14.80
CA ILE A 802 -25.26 -18.38 13.61
C ILE A 802 -26.74 -18.15 13.93
N HIS A 803 -27.27 -18.75 15.00
CA HIS A 803 -28.67 -18.58 15.39
C HIS A 803 -29.04 -17.13 15.73
N GLN A 804 -28.11 -16.36 16.29
CA GLN A 804 -28.33 -14.95 16.60
C GLN A 804 -28.36 -14.11 15.32
N LEU A 805 -27.50 -14.44 14.36
CA LEU A 805 -27.48 -13.82 13.05
C LEU A 805 -28.79 -14.12 12.28
N GLU A 806 -29.24 -15.38 12.25
CA GLU A 806 -30.51 -15.76 11.61
C GLU A 806 -31.70 -15.01 12.23
N LYS A 807 -31.72 -14.88 13.55
CA LYS A 807 -32.76 -14.11 14.26
C LYS A 807 -32.73 -12.64 13.84
N PHE A 808 -31.54 -12.02 13.77
CA PHE A 808 -31.38 -10.65 13.32
C PHE A 808 -31.85 -10.47 11.87
N GLN A 809 -31.53 -11.41 10.97
CA GLN A 809 -31.98 -11.39 9.58
C GLN A 809 -33.50 -11.45 9.47
N ASN A 810 -34.15 -12.33 10.23
CA ASN A 810 -35.60 -12.44 10.26
C ASN A 810 -36.27 -11.15 10.78
N GLU A 811 -35.74 -10.56 11.86
CA GLU A 811 -36.22 -9.28 12.39
C GLU A 811 -36.04 -8.14 11.37
N HIS A 812 -34.89 -8.11 10.67
CA HIS A 812 -34.63 -7.07 9.68
C HIS A 812 -35.54 -7.20 8.45
N GLN A 813 -35.77 -8.42 7.97
CA GLN A 813 -36.73 -8.68 6.87
C GLN A 813 -38.15 -8.27 7.25
N LEU A 814 -38.60 -8.56 8.47
CA LEU A 814 -39.89 -8.11 8.98
C LEU A 814 -39.99 -6.57 9.06
N GLN A 815 -38.91 -5.90 9.46
CA GLN A 815 -38.87 -4.44 9.49
C GLN A 815 -38.94 -3.82 8.09
N VAL A 816 -38.16 -4.34 7.13
CA VAL A 816 -38.19 -3.87 5.74
C VAL A 816 -39.58 -4.09 5.13
N ALA A 817 -40.16 -5.28 5.30
CA ALA A 817 -41.54 -5.56 4.85
C ALA A 817 -42.57 -4.62 5.49
N SER A 818 -42.39 -4.23 6.76
CA SER A 818 -43.28 -3.27 7.44
C SER A 818 -43.07 -1.82 6.98
N ALA A 819 -41.85 -1.45 6.57
CA ALA A 819 -41.52 -0.13 6.04
C ALA A 819 -42.08 0.05 4.62
N ASP A 820 -41.95 -0.96 3.76
CA ASP A 820 -42.54 -1.00 2.42
C ASP A 820 -44.07 -0.96 2.45
N PHE A 821 -44.68 -1.59 3.46
CA PHE A 821 -46.13 -1.47 3.70
C PHE A 821 -46.56 -0.05 4.09
N LYS A 822 -45.72 0.72 4.79
CA LYS A 822 -46.02 2.11 5.19
C LYS A 822 -45.79 3.11 4.06
N THR A 823 -44.75 2.93 3.24
CA THR A 823 -44.49 3.77 2.07
C THR A 823 -45.50 3.54 0.94
N ASN A 824 -45.99 2.30 0.76
CA ASN A 824 -47.09 2.05 -0.17
C ASN A 824 -48.42 2.64 0.33
N LYS A 825 -48.69 2.59 1.64
CA LYS A 825 -49.88 3.27 2.21
C LYS A 825 -49.83 4.80 2.07
N ALA A 826 -48.66 5.42 2.22
CA ALA A 826 -48.49 6.85 2.02
C ALA A 826 -48.68 7.27 0.54
N LYS A 827 -48.26 6.42 -0.42
CA LYS A 827 -48.53 6.64 -1.85
C LYS A 827 -50.00 6.46 -2.24
N ASP A 828 -50.74 5.59 -1.54
CA ASP A 828 -52.17 5.42 -1.74
C ASP A 828 -53.00 6.55 -1.09
N GLU A 829 -52.49 7.21 -0.05
CA GLU A 829 -53.14 8.36 0.61
C GLU A 829 -52.90 9.70 -0.12
N ASP A 830 -51.76 9.90 -0.80
CA ASP A 830 -51.50 11.09 -1.63
C ASP A 830 -52.22 11.07 -3.01
N GLY A 831 -52.95 10.00 -3.33
CA GLY A 831 -53.75 9.83 -4.55
C GLY A 831 -55.18 10.39 -4.49
N PHE A 832 -55.63 10.85 -3.33
CA PHE A 832 -56.92 11.54 -3.15
C PHE A 832 -56.68 13.05 -2.96
N MET A 833 -56.51 13.79 -4.07
CA MET A 833 -56.80 15.22 -4.04
C MET A 833 -58.30 15.39 -3.78
N ASP A 834 -58.63 16.03 -2.65
CA ASP A 834 -59.95 16.58 -2.37
C ASP A 834 -60.42 17.40 -3.58
N ILE A 835 -61.51 16.95 -4.22
CA ILE A 835 -62.26 17.77 -5.16
C ILE A 835 -63.06 18.74 -4.30
N ASP A 836 -62.69 20.02 -4.33
CA ASP A 836 -63.44 21.08 -3.68
C ASP A 836 -64.89 21.10 -4.21
N GLU A 837 -65.86 21.12 -3.30
CA GLU A 837 -67.31 21.17 -3.56
C GLU A 837 -67.78 22.38 -4.40
N ALA A 838 -66.88 23.30 -4.76
CA ALA A 838 -67.16 24.46 -5.60
C ALA A 838 -67.10 24.17 -7.11
N ASP A 839 -66.46 23.08 -7.55
CA ASP A 839 -66.29 22.75 -8.97
C ASP A 839 -67.37 21.81 -9.54
N LEU A 840 -68.36 21.43 -8.73
CA LEU A 840 -69.49 20.57 -9.13
C LEU A 840 -70.72 21.35 -9.64
N GLU A 841 -70.73 22.68 -9.58
CA GLU A 841 -71.83 23.53 -10.11
C GLU A 841 -71.58 24.08 -11.53
N LEU A 842 -70.49 23.69 -12.20
CA LEU A 842 -70.15 24.12 -13.57
C LEU A 842 -70.05 22.97 -14.60
N LEU A 843 -70.50 21.77 -14.24
CA LEU A 843 -70.80 20.65 -15.13
C LEU A 843 -72.29 20.31 -15.05
#